data_AF-A0A2T6D499-F1
#
_entry.id   AF-A0A2T6D499-F1
#
_cell.length_a   1.000
_cell.length_b   1.000
_cell.length_c   1.000
_cell.angle_alpha   90.00
_cell.angle_beta   90.00
_cell.angle_gamma   90.00
#
_symmetry.space_group_name_H-M   'P 1'
#
loop_
_entity.id
_entity.type
_entity.pdbx_description
1 polymer ?
#
loop_
_entity_poly.entity_id
_entity_poly.type
_entity_poly.pdbx_seq_one_letter_code
_entity_poly.pdbx_strand_id
1 'polypeptide(L)'
;MSASREIKVVHLMSDDARGGAVRAGFRLHSALLQTPGIVSHVLVKRKTLGDASVVEHSTSHKLFETLESECAASPVPLGVDGLQTYIEPTRSARLVQELYLDKRRSRLTNTIFTFTGEGLSCADEAIVREADVLNLHWVTGFLGPRSIAELLQLGKPVIWTFHDLWAMTGGCHYASGCRKFETACTSDCPQLTSDPCGLVPAAFSDRLAAYGEGRITVVTPSRWMGREAQASRIFKGSRVEVIPYGLDLDAFSPMPRAAAREQFGIPEDATVFLFACSSAAEERKGTGLLRECIRSACTDPGFEEQRAKGKIWLVFIGWGTQESMATNLLQEVHLGFVRTDEKLREVFSAADALINLSTEDNLPNMVLEAMACGTSVIGFDVGGMPDMIVPGETGHLVPVGDVYQVADKLVACANNREATLAMGVRSRQAMERNFPAQLQADRYAKLYEELLAAPRPSAPTFTPRSGQVLQLAVQVGESLWRSTNLANGGTNWELNTEEEVTDIVRRPAAIADTSVESESLGLLRRQLNMRDAETAWLKEIARRQADHIEELTRHSRRIQRNVGYKVVRGFYNLVRKLRGKKKDSDKPASFIRPVMDKFDRVTRGLSTGAPPSQELLDYLETMKRDFRAAFFVSPTMSNLDLHHRLAVPGQLHTCLQEIQIWPQSPRLRSLNLTLELVLDKHPNVLAEADFVVIHLPYDKHRLAALGGHLLPHQRLLIHGAPEDVAAVAKAAPPHKQGADFAFYFAPPPAWLDPYWNDLPEKTFGNPVWRSLAQKPPALMPNGKEWPKITVVTPSFKMGHYIEDTILSVLDQGYPNLEYLVLDGGSPAPDATPAILDKYRDRLTYAVSEKDKGQSDALNKGFARSTGEIMTWINSDDRLAPGSLFRMAMAFELYPEADVISGVVAHVRGDGKDIVSTHRALLPMGRVITLPLDRLLALEDCWQAGHFFYQPEVFWRRRIWEAAGSRVASEMYYSFDYALWVRFAMAGAKYVRIPDTIAIFRFHDAQKTHGKTMPFLPELIRVNKALIDEAKEKGIYKQHVPPVIPKAHKGDVIDWLAVEEETATAPQAAPPGPSLLA
;
A
#
# COMPACT_ATOMS: atom_id res chain seq x y z
N MET A 1 65.80 -4.26 14.49
CA MET A 1 64.42 -3.72 14.47
C MET A 1 63.68 -4.45 13.37
N SER A 2 62.91 -5.50 13.70
CA SER A 2 62.16 -6.22 12.67
C SER A 2 61.03 -5.31 12.22
N ALA A 3 60.91 -5.07 10.91
CA ALA A 3 59.76 -4.36 10.36
C ALA A 3 58.51 -5.13 10.77
N SER A 4 57.64 -4.51 11.57
CA SER A 4 56.32 -5.07 11.85
C SER A 4 55.60 -5.22 10.52
N ARG A 5 55.23 -6.45 10.16
CA ARG A 5 54.46 -6.74 8.95
C ARG A 5 53.20 -5.87 8.96
N GLU A 6 52.97 -5.15 7.88
CA GLU A 6 51.73 -4.37 7.69
C GLU A 6 50.52 -5.31 7.65
N ILE A 7 49.42 -4.91 8.30
CA ILE A 7 48.15 -5.64 8.30
C ILE A 7 47.33 -5.17 7.10
N LYS A 8 47.05 -6.09 6.17
CA LYS A 8 46.21 -5.82 5.00
C LYS A 8 44.74 -6.07 5.32
N VAL A 9 43.89 -5.07 5.14
CA VAL A 9 42.45 -5.15 5.40
C VAL A 9 41.67 -4.83 4.13
N VAL A 10 40.66 -5.64 3.83
CA VAL A 10 39.72 -5.38 2.73
C VAL A 10 38.33 -5.15 3.28
N HIS A 11 37.78 -3.97 2.98
CA HIS A 11 36.39 -3.62 3.22
C HIS A 11 35.54 -4.08 2.04
N LEU A 12 34.52 -4.90 2.31
CA LEU A 12 33.60 -5.42 1.30
C LEU A 12 32.25 -4.69 1.41
N MET A 13 31.79 -4.06 0.33
CA MET A 13 30.54 -3.28 0.32
C MET A 13 29.82 -3.30 -1.04
N SER A 14 28.53 -3.00 -1.07
CA SER A 14 27.73 -3.08 -2.30
C SER A 14 27.89 -1.91 -3.28
N ASP A 15 28.28 -0.72 -2.79
CA ASP A 15 28.45 0.54 -3.54
C ASP A 15 29.53 1.35 -2.80
N ASP A 16 30.11 2.37 -3.42
CA ASP A 16 31.18 3.23 -2.87
C ASP A 16 30.75 4.69 -2.61
N ALA A 17 29.55 5.09 -3.02
CA ALA A 17 29.07 6.47 -2.87
C ALA A 17 27.75 6.62 -2.11
N ARG A 18 26.80 5.68 -2.29
CA ARG A 18 25.40 5.92 -1.90
C ARG A 18 25.01 5.27 -0.57
N GLY A 19 24.45 6.10 0.33
CA GLY A 19 23.82 5.67 1.58
C GLY A 19 24.72 5.78 2.82
N GLY A 20 24.09 5.92 3.99
CA GLY A 20 24.82 6.18 5.24
C GLY A 20 25.75 5.05 5.68
N ALA A 21 25.41 3.79 5.40
CA ALA A 21 26.22 2.63 5.75
C ALA A 21 27.50 2.54 4.92
N VAL A 22 27.39 2.72 3.60
CA VAL A 22 28.52 2.79 2.67
C VAL A 22 29.45 3.95 3.03
N ARG A 23 28.90 5.15 3.24
CA ARG A 23 29.68 6.32 3.68
C ARG A 23 30.42 6.08 4.99
N ALA A 24 29.82 5.37 5.96
CA ALA A 24 30.50 5.02 7.20
C ALA A 24 31.65 4.02 6.98
N GLY A 25 31.46 3.02 6.11
CA GLY A 25 32.53 2.09 5.72
C GLY A 25 33.70 2.81 5.03
N PHE A 26 33.39 3.73 4.11
CA PHE A 26 34.40 4.54 3.42
C PHE A 26 35.14 5.48 4.38
N ARG A 27 34.46 6.15 5.32
CA ARG A 27 35.10 6.98 6.36
C ARG A 27 36.09 6.19 7.21
N LEU A 28 35.74 4.96 7.58
CA LEU A 28 36.67 4.08 8.30
C LEU A 28 37.89 3.74 7.43
N HIS A 29 37.67 3.39 6.15
CA HIS A 29 38.76 3.15 5.21
C HIS A 29 39.70 4.36 5.10
N SER A 30 39.17 5.56 4.89
CA SER A 30 39.96 6.79 4.80
C SER A 30 40.77 7.07 6.07
N ALA A 31 40.20 6.79 7.25
CA ALA A 31 40.92 6.94 8.53
C ALA A 31 42.00 5.87 8.71
N LEU A 32 41.75 4.62 8.31
CA LEU A 32 42.72 3.53 8.39
C LEU A 32 43.92 3.74 7.46
N LEU A 33 43.76 4.43 6.33
CA LEU A 33 44.89 4.83 5.46
C LEU A 33 45.88 5.76 6.18
N GLN A 34 45.44 6.44 7.25
CA GLN A 34 46.28 7.31 8.08
C GLN A 34 46.86 6.58 9.30
N THR A 35 46.42 5.34 9.58
CA THR A 35 46.89 4.55 10.71
C THR A 35 48.18 3.80 10.36
N PRO A 36 49.30 4.03 11.07
CA PRO A 36 50.56 3.34 10.80
C PRO A 36 50.44 1.81 10.89
N GLY A 37 51.03 1.10 9.92
CA GLY A 37 51.05 -0.37 9.91
C GLY A 37 49.76 -1.02 9.38
N ILE A 38 48.78 -0.24 8.93
CA ILE A 38 47.58 -0.74 8.27
C ILE A 38 47.62 -0.39 6.78
N VAL A 39 47.33 -1.37 5.93
CA VAL A 39 47.03 -1.16 4.51
C VAL A 39 45.56 -1.48 4.32
N SER A 40 44.76 -0.47 3.96
CA SER A 40 43.31 -0.62 3.78
C SER A 40 42.93 -0.52 2.31
N HIS A 41 42.02 -1.39 1.88
CA HIS A 41 41.45 -1.39 0.53
C HIS A 41 39.94 -1.58 0.60
N VAL A 42 39.24 -1.15 -0.46
CA VAL A 42 37.81 -1.35 -0.61
C VAL A 42 37.54 -2.19 -1.86
N LEU A 43 36.75 -3.26 -1.72
CA LEU A 43 36.19 -4.00 -2.85
C LEU A 43 34.69 -3.79 -2.88
N VAL A 44 34.20 -3.26 -4.01
CA VAL A 44 32.78 -2.97 -4.23
C VAL A 44 32.16 -3.81 -5.33
N LYS A 45 30.87 -4.09 -5.21
CA LYS A 45 30.10 -4.66 -6.33
C LYS A 45 30.01 -3.68 -7.49
N ARG A 46 29.70 -2.41 -7.21
CA ARG A 46 29.59 -1.34 -8.21
C ARG A 46 30.48 -0.17 -7.80
N LYS A 47 31.38 0.23 -8.70
CA LYS A 47 32.23 1.41 -8.49
C LYS A 47 31.60 2.62 -9.17
N THR A 48 31.54 3.73 -8.46
CA THR A 48 31.03 5.01 -8.97
C THR A 48 32.01 6.16 -8.74
N LEU A 49 32.91 6.03 -7.77
CA LEU A 49 33.96 7.00 -7.49
C LEU A 49 35.25 6.67 -8.25
N GLY A 50 35.99 7.70 -8.66
CA GLY A 50 37.27 7.56 -9.35
C GLY A 50 38.46 7.19 -8.44
N ASP A 51 38.22 6.71 -7.21
CA ASP A 51 39.26 6.44 -6.23
C ASP A 51 40.04 5.16 -6.59
N ALA A 52 41.38 5.23 -6.60
CA ALA A 52 42.25 4.10 -6.93
C ALA A 52 42.31 3.02 -5.84
N SER A 53 42.00 3.37 -4.58
CA SER A 53 41.93 2.43 -3.45
C SER A 53 40.65 1.57 -3.44
N VAL A 54 39.67 1.97 -4.25
CA VAL A 54 38.42 1.24 -4.48
C VAL A 54 38.57 0.37 -5.73
N VAL A 55 38.40 -0.94 -5.55
CA VAL A 55 38.41 -1.92 -6.63
C VAL A 55 36.98 -2.37 -6.90
N GLU A 56 36.59 -2.42 -8.16
CA GLU A 56 35.33 -3.02 -8.57
C GLU A 56 35.51 -4.53 -8.76
N HIS A 57 34.54 -5.32 -8.33
CA HIS A 57 34.56 -6.76 -8.51
C HIS A 57 34.65 -7.16 -10.00
N SER A 58 35.53 -8.10 -10.33
CA SER A 58 35.94 -8.40 -11.71
C SER A 58 34.82 -8.94 -12.61
N THR A 59 33.78 -9.58 -12.04
CA THR A 59 32.62 -10.05 -12.82
C THR A 59 31.57 -8.95 -13.05
N SER A 60 31.63 -7.83 -12.34
CA SER A 60 30.69 -6.71 -12.51
C SER A 60 30.78 -6.06 -13.89
N HIS A 61 32.00 -5.96 -14.45
CA HIS A 61 32.24 -5.43 -15.80
C HIS A 61 31.79 -6.38 -16.92
N LYS A 62 32.05 -7.69 -16.78
CA LYS A 62 31.69 -8.70 -17.79
C LYS A 62 30.18 -8.87 -17.93
N LEU A 63 29.41 -8.69 -16.85
CA LEU A 63 27.94 -8.72 -16.89
C LEU A 63 27.37 -7.65 -17.83
N PHE A 64 27.93 -6.44 -17.82
CA PHE A 64 27.41 -5.30 -18.59
C PHE A 64 27.81 -5.36 -20.07
N GLU A 65 29.07 -5.72 -20.37
CA GLU A 65 29.55 -5.83 -21.77
C GLU A 65 28.92 -7.00 -22.53
N THR A 66 28.77 -8.17 -21.89
CA THR A 66 28.13 -9.35 -22.52
C THR A 66 26.65 -9.11 -22.79
N LEU A 67 25.99 -8.26 -21.99
CA LEU A 67 24.58 -7.90 -22.14
C LEU A 67 24.29 -7.02 -23.35
N GLU A 68 25.19 -6.09 -23.71
CA GLU A 68 25.02 -5.25 -24.90
C GLU A 68 25.40 -6.00 -26.19
N SER A 69 26.40 -6.90 -26.13
CA SER A 69 26.85 -7.61 -27.33
C SER A 69 25.95 -8.78 -27.76
N GLU A 70 25.36 -9.52 -26.80
CA GLU A 70 24.57 -10.72 -27.12
C GLU A 70 23.09 -10.44 -27.41
N CYS A 71 22.51 -9.36 -26.85
CA CYS A 71 21.17 -8.91 -27.25
C CYS A 71 21.12 -8.36 -28.69
N ALA A 72 22.28 -7.98 -29.27
CA ALA A 72 22.40 -7.49 -30.63
C ALA A 72 22.64 -8.61 -31.68
N ALA A 73 23.00 -9.83 -31.26
CA ALA A 73 23.53 -10.87 -32.15
C ALA A 73 22.77 -12.21 -32.08
N SER A 74 21.51 -12.22 -32.54
CA SER A 74 20.75 -13.39 -32.99
C SER A 74 20.16 -14.37 -31.94
N PRO A 75 18.92 -14.88 -32.15
CA PRO A 75 18.25 -15.80 -31.23
C PRO A 75 18.68 -17.25 -31.46
N VAL A 76 19.58 -17.78 -30.62
CA VAL A 76 19.85 -19.23 -30.57
C VAL A 76 19.09 -19.84 -29.39
N PRO A 77 18.31 -20.92 -29.59
CA PRO A 77 17.65 -21.61 -28.50
C PRO A 77 18.68 -22.37 -27.66
N LEU A 78 19.04 -21.83 -26.50
CA LEU A 78 19.83 -22.54 -25.50
C LEU A 78 18.98 -23.66 -24.88
N GLY A 79 19.45 -24.90 -25.04
CA GLY A 79 18.84 -26.08 -24.41
C GLY A 79 18.88 -26.00 -22.88
N VAL A 80 18.12 -26.91 -22.24
CA VAL A 80 17.86 -26.95 -20.79
C VAL A 80 19.15 -27.00 -19.95
N ASP A 81 20.24 -27.58 -20.48
CA ASP A 81 21.55 -27.63 -19.82
C ASP A 81 22.34 -26.31 -19.93
N GLY A 82 22.01 -25.45 -20.91
CA GLY A 82 22.59 -24.11 -21.05
C GLY A 82 21.96 -23.08 -20.10
N LEU A 83 20.69 -23.27 -19.72
CA LEU A 83 19.96 -22.38 -18.81
C LEU A 83 20.49 -22.42 -17.36
N GLN A 84 20.96 -23.58 -16.91
CA GLN A 84 21.56 -23.74 -15.58
C GLN A 84 22.85 -22.90 -15.42
N THR A 85 23.51 -22.59 -16.53
CA THR A 85 24.76 -21.82 -16.59
C THR A 85 24.52 -20.32 -16.75
N TYR A 86 23.30 -19.89 -17.14
CA TYR A 86 22.99 -18.49 -17.52
C TYR A 86 21.99 -17.77 -16.60
N ILE A 87 21.31 -18.45 -15.69
CA ILE A 87 20.50 -17.78 -14.66
C ILE A 87 21.44 -17.32 -13.54
N GLU A 88 22.04 -16.15 -13.72
CA GLU A 88 22.91 -15.57 -12.69
C GLU A 88 22.15 -15.40 -11.36
N PRO A 89 22.76 -15.76 -10.20
CA PRO A 89 22.15 -15.64 -8.88
C PRO A 89 21.56 -14.24 -8.58
N THR A 90 22.13 -13.20 -9.17
CA THR A 90 21.71 -11.80 -9.09
C THR A 90 20.40 -11.51 -9.83
N ARG A 91 20.14 -12.15 -10.98
CA ARG A 91 18.89 -11.96 -11.74
C ARG A 91 17.71 -12.64 -11.02
N SER A 92 17.88 -13.87 -10.55
CA SER A 92 16.84 -14.56 -9.77
C SER A 92 16.53 -13.83 -8.47
N ALA A 93 17.54 -13.32 -7.77
CA ALA A 93 17.33 -12.54 -6.55
C ALA A 93 16.54 -11.25 -6.81
N ARG A 94 16.82 -10.55 -7.93
CA ARG A 94 16.08 -9.35 -8.32
C ARG A 94 14.62 -9.66 -8.66
N LEU A 95 14.36 -10.72 -9.44
CA LEU A 95 13.00 -11.12 -9.78
C LEU A 95 12.19 -11.53 -8.54
N VAL A 96 12.80 -12.28 -7.61
CA VAL A 96 12.16 -12.63 -6.34
C VAL A 96 11.89 -11.38 -5.50
N GLN A 97 12.81 -10.43 -5.45
CA GLN A 97 12.59 -9.16 -4.75
C GLN A 97 11.37 -8.41 -5.35
N GLU A 98 11.40 -8.12 -6.65
CA GLU A 98 10.41 -7.25 -7.31
C GLU A 98 9.04 -7.92 -7.48
N LEU A 99 9.01 -9.22 -7.81
CA LEU A 99 7.78 -9.92 -8.17
C LEU A 99 7.15 -10.68 -7.00
N TYR A 100 7.91 -10.98 -5.94
CA TYR A 100 7.41 -11.73 -4.78
C TYR A 100 7.39 -10.87 -3.50
N LEU A 101 8.53 -10.38 -3.05
CA LEU A 101 8.64 -9.69 -1.76
C LEU A 101 7.99 -8.30 -1.78
N ASP A 102 8.28 -7.49 -2.80
CA ASP A 102 7.79 -6.11 -2.89
C ASP A 102 6.26 -6.05 -3.04
N LYS A 103 5.68 -6.99 -3.80
CA LYS A 103 4.22 -7.14 -3.95
C LYS A 103 3.52 -7.61 -2.67
N ARG A 104 4.27 -8.21 -1.72
CA ARG A 104 3.74 -8.77 -0.48
C ARG A 104 4.16 -7.97 0.75
N ARG A 105 4.67 -6.74 0.61
CA ARG A 105 4.97 -5.87 1.75
C ARG A 105 3.70 -5.54 2.53
N SER A 106 3.72 -5.77 3.84
CA SER A 106 2.65 -5.34 4.75
C SER A 106 2.64 -3.82 4.92
N ARG A 107 1.56 -3.28 5.53
CA ARG A 107 1.48 -1.87 5.96
C ARG A 107 2.14 -1.60 7.32
N LEU A 108 2.78 -2.58 7.95
CA LEU A 108 3.42 -2.40 9.26
C LEU A 108 4.60 -1.41 9.17
N THR A 109 5.36 -1.48 8.09
CA THR A 109 6.49 -0.60 7.80
C THR A 109 6.80 -0.63 6.31
N ASN A 110 7.18 0.52 5.76
CA ASN A 110 7.68 0.62 4.39
C ASN A 110 9.22 0.70 4.32
N THR A 111 9.90 0.32 5.39
CA THR A 111 11.37 0.23 5.44
C THR A 111 11.89 -0.90 4.54
N ILE A 112 13.16 -0.80 4.13
CA ILE A 112 13.85 -1.72 3.23
C ILE A 112 13.78 -3.16 3.74
N PHE A 113 13.45 -4.07 2.83
CA PHE A 113 13.49 -5.52 3.01
C PHE A 113 14.20 -6.13 1.81
N THR A 114 15.33 -6.79 2.01
CA THR A 114 16.20 -7.21 0.90
C THR A 114 16.46 -8.70 0.88
N PHE A 115 16.31 -9.26 -0.31
CA PHE A 115 16.70 -10.60 -0.68
C PHE A 115 17.95 -10.58 -1.57
N THR A 116 18.92 -11.45 -1.28
CA THR A 116 20.21 -11.49 -2.01
C THR A 116 20.52 -12.87 -2.61
N GLY A 117 19.65 -13.87 -2.38
CA GLY A 117 19.92 -15.24 -2.82
C GLY A 117 21.27 -15.74 -2.28
N GLU A 118 22.08 -16.36 -3.14
CA GLU A 118 23.42 -16.87 -2.79
C GLU A 118 24.53 -15.79 -2.75
N GLY A 119 24.29 -14.63 -3.37
CA GLY A 119 25.29 -13.57 -3.56
C GLY A 119 26.41 -13.93 -4.56
N LEU A 120 27.28 -12.95 -4.84
CA LEU A 120 28.41 -13.09 -5.75
C LEU A 120 29.66 -13.52 -4.98
N SER A 121 30.36 -14.54 -5.49
CA SER A 121 31.64 -14.94 -4.92
C SER A 121 32.72 -13.92 -5.23
N CYS A 122 33.48 -13.53 -4.21
CA CYS A 122 34.69 -12.71 -4.34
C CYS A 122 35.90 -13.36 -3.66
N ALA A 123 35.81 -14.64 -3.26
CA ALA A 123 36.87 -15.34 -2.54
C ALA A 123 38.14 -15.53 -3.39
N ASP A 124 38.01 -15.52 -4.72
CA ASP A 124 39.11 -15.67 -5.67
C ASP A 124 39.78 -14.36 -6.08
N GLU A 125 39.20 -13.22 -5.70
CA GLU A 125 39.77 -11.90 -5.98
C GLU A 125 41.15 -11.77 -5.31
N ALA A 126 42.15 -11.31 -6.07
CA ALA A 126 43.53 -11.23 -5.58
C ALA A 126 43.62 -10.42 -4.28
N ILE A 127 42.92 -9.28 -4.24
CA ILE A 127 42.87 -8.41 -3.06
C ILE A 127 42.27 -9.10 -1.84
N VAL A 128 41.25 -9.96 -2.02
CA VAL A 128 40.63 -10.75 -0.96
C VAL A 128 41.55 -11.87 -0.51
N ARG A 129 42.25 -12.54 -1.43
CA ARG A 129 43.24 -13.60 -1.13
C ARG A 129 44.51 -13.08 -0.47
N GLU A 130 44.89 -11.84 -0.72
CA GLU A 130 46.05 -11.20 -0.09
C GLU A 130 45.75 -10.54 1.26
N ALA A 131 44.47 -10.27 1.56
CA ALA A 131 44.06 -9.65 2.81
C ALA A 131 44.42 -10.52 4.04
N ASP A 132 44.82 -9.87 5.14
CA ASP A 132 44.94 -10.51 6.45
C ASP A 132 43.59 -10.54 7.17
N VAL A 133 42.75 -9.51 6.98
CA VAL A 133 41.42 -9.38 7.59
C VAL A 133 40.39 -8.92 6.55
N LEU A 134 39.17 -9.47 6.62
CA LEU A 134 38.03 -9.05 5.81
C LEU A 134 37.01 -8.33 6.69
N ASN A 135 36.50 -7.17 6.26
CA ASN A 135 35.52 -6.38 7.00
C ASN A 135 34.29 -6.06 6.14
N LEU A 136 33.14 -6.61 6.50
CA LEU A 136 31.90 -6.49 5.74
C LEU A 136 31.11 -5.23 6.17
N HIS A 137 30.72 -4.42 5.18
CA HIS A 137 29.93 -3.20 5.34
C HIS A 137 28.76 -3.18 4.36
N TRP A 138 27.53 -3.32 4.86
CA TRP A 138 26.29 -3.23 4.06
C TRP A 138 26.38 -3.98 2.72
N VAL A 139 26.60 -5.29 2.82
CA VAL A 139 26.88 -6.17 1.67
C VAL A 139 25.62 -6.67 0.95
N THR A 140 24.46 -6.11 1.26
CA THR A 140 23.17 -6.54 0.69
C THR A 140 23.13 -6.33 -0.81
N GLY A 141 22.70 -7.36 -1.56
CA GLY A 141 22.74 -7.36 -3.02
C GLY A 141 24.13 -7.65 -3.62
N PHE A 142 25.20 -7.73 -2.81
CA PHE A 142 26.52 -8.19 -3.21
C PHE A 142 26.81 -9.58 -2.66
N LEU A 143 26.90 -9.72 -1.34
CA LEU A 143 27.19 -11.00 -0.67
C LEU A 143 25.91 -11.60 -0.07
N GLY A 144 25.82 -12.92 -0.15
CA GLY A 144 24.75 -13.75 0.39
C GLY A 144 25.33 -14.89 1.24
N PRO A 145 24.50 -15.79 1.78
CA PRO A 145 24.96 -16.84 2.69
C PRO A 145 26.10 -17.69 2.11
N ARG A 146 25.99 -18.13 0.86
CA ARG A 146 27.03 -18.95 0.20
C ARG A 146 28.34 -18.18 0.05
N SER A 147 28.29 -17.01 -0.58
CA SER A 147 29.51 -16.20 -0.81
C SER A 147 30.19 -15.78 0.50
N ILE A 148 29.43 -15.55 1.58
CA ILE A 148 30.01 -15.31 2.92
C ILE A 148 30.65 -16.59 3.47
N ALA A 149 30.04 -17.77 3.29
CA ALA A 149 30.63 -19.03 3.71
C ALA A 149 31.94 -19.32 2.96
N GLU A 150 32.04 -19.00 1.66
CA GLU A 150 33.27 -19.09 0.87
C GLU A 150 34.38 -18.17 1.43
N LEU A 151 34.04 -16.94 1.86
CA LEU A 151 35.00 -16.06 2.54
C LEU A 151 35.50 -16.65 3.88
N LEU A 152 34.62 -17.30 4.65
CA LEU A 152 34.99 -17.97 5.90
C LEU A 152 35.91 -19.17 5.66
N GLN A 153 35.77 -19.88 4.54
CA GLN A 153 36.63 -21.00 4.17
C GLN A 153 38.09 -20.60 3.87
N LEU A 154 38.34 -19.31 3.60
CA LEU A 154 39.71 -18.78 3.46
C LEU A 154 40.50 -18.85 4.79
N GLY A 155 39.84 -19.12 5.92
CA GLY A 155 40.49 -19.25 7.23
C GLY A 155 41.06 -17.93 7.76
N LYS A 156 40.49 -16.81 7.30
CA LYS A 156 40.86 -15.44 7.69
C LYS A 156 39.87 -14.88 8.69
N PRO A 157 40.29 -13.99 9.61
CA PRO A 157 39.34 -13.22 10.41
C PRO A 157 38.36 -12.45 9.51
N VAL A 158 37.07 -12.72 9.71
CA VAL A 158 35.97 -11.98 9.10
C VAL A 158 35.27 -11.17 10.17
N ILE A 159 35.25 -9.85 9.96
CA ILE A 159 34.51 -8.89 10.76
C ILE A 159 33.28 -8.47 9.96
N TRP A 160 32.15 -8.30 10.63
CA TRP A 160 30.97 -7.69 10.02
C TRP A 160 30.52 -6.50 10.87
N THR A 161 30.58 -5.31 10.28
CA THR A 161 30.08 -4.08 10.90
C THR A 161 28.58 -3.95 10.64
N PHE A 162 27.76 -4.06 11.68
CA PHE A 162 26.30 -4.02 11.55
C PHE A 162 25.78 -2.60 11.49
N HIS A 163 25.43 -2.17 10.28
CA HIS A 163 24.77 -0.89 10.05
C HIS A 163 23.25 -0.98 10.28
N ASP A 164 22.67 -2.17 10.17
CA ASP A 164 21.25 -2.48 10.34
C ASP A 164 21.06 -3.95 10.80
N LEU A 165 19.80 -4.40 10.92
CA LEU A 165 19.47 -5.75 11.41
C LEU A 165 19.50 -6.83 10.31
N TRP A 166 19.79 -6.50 9.05
CA TRP A 166 19.63 -7.46 7.95
C TRP A 166 20.41 -8.74 8.20
N ALA A 167 21.69 -8.65 8.60
CA ALA A 167 22.55 -9.81 8.82
C ALA A 167 21.95 -10.87 9.76
N MET A 168 21.08 -10.47 10.69
CA MET A 168 20.52 -11.35 11.71
C MET A 168 19.05 -11.73 11.47
N THR A 169 18.39 -11.22 10.44
CA THR A 169 16.97 -11.49 10.14
C THR A 169 16.80 -12.34 8.88
N GLY A 170 15.55 -12.67 8.52
CA GLY A 170 15.22 -13.31 7.23
C GLY A 170 15.17 -12.35 6.04
N GLY A 171 15.41 -11.04 6.22
CA GLY A 171 15.44 -10.06 5.12
C GLY A 171 15.12 -8.61 5.49
N CYS A 172 14.56 -8.34 6.67
CA CYS A 172 14.26 -6.97 7.10
C CYS A 172 15.51 -6.25 7.65
N HIS A 173 15.70 -4.98 7.28
CA HIS A 173 16.79 -4.15 7.80
C HIS A 173 16.45 -3.53 9.16
N TYR A 174 15.17 -3.32 9.43
CA TYR A 174 14.63 -2.89 10.72
C TYR A 174 13.41 -3.77 11.04
N ALA A 175 13.20 -4.11 12.31
CA ALA A 175 12.31 -5.20 12.68
C ALA A 175 10.88 -4.75 12.95
N SER A 176 10.67 -3.44 13.22
CA SER A 176 9.37 -2.84 13.54
C SER A 176 8.64 -3.61 14.64
N GLY A 177 9.38 -3.85 15.74
CA GLY A 177 8.92 -4.54 16.94
C GLY A 177 8.97 -6.08 16.89
N CYS A 178 9.26 -6.69 15.74
CA CYS A 178 9.40 -8.15 15.64
C CYS A 178 10.68 -8.65 16.34
N ARG A 179 10.57 -9.65 17.24
CA ARG A 179 11.71 -10.27 17.93
C ARG A 179 12.04 -11.69 17.44
N LYS A 180 11.41 -12.16 16.36
CA LYS A 180 11.57 -13.55 15.88
C LYS A 180 13.00 -13.91 15.47
N PHE A 181 13.86 -12.95 15.15
CA PHE A 181 15.28 -13.19 14.85
C PHE A 181 16.09 -13.73 16.05
N GLU A 182 15.58 -13.61 17.28
CA GLU A 182 16.17 -14.22 18.48
C GLU A 182 16.02 -15.75 18.50
N THR A 183 14.97 -16.27 17.85
CA THR A 183 14.62 -17.69 17.86
C THR A 183 14.68 -18.27 16.45
N ALA A 184 13.73 -17.91 15.59
CA ALA A 184 13.70 -18.22 14.17
C ALA A 184 12.72 -17.28 13.45
N CYS A 185 13.12 -16.72 12.29
CA CYS A 185 12.16 -16.09 11.39
C CYS A 185 11.27 -17.16 10.73
N THR A 186 10.01 -16.80 10.48
CA THR A 186 8.94 -17.73 10.04
C THR A 186 8.10 -17.09 8.93
N SER A 187 7.29 -17.90 8.23
CA SER A 187 6.45 -17.44 7.11
C SER A 187 5.34 -16.47 7.52
N ASP A 188 4.95 -16.42 8.79
CA ASP A 188 4.10 -15.37 9.36
C ASP A 188 4.94 -14.14 9.76
N CYS A 189 5.80 -13.70 8.84
CA CYS A 189 6.59 -12.48 9.00
C CYS A 189 5.64 -11.28 9.00
N PRO A 190 5.58 -10.46 10.07
CA PRO A 190 4.61 -9.37 10.16
C PRO A 190 4.88 -8.24 9.17
N GLN A 191 6.06 -8.24 8.53
CA GLN A 191 6.39 -7.29 7.49
C GLN A 191 5.95 -7.72 6.08
N LEU A 192 5.45 -8.96 5.93
CA LEU A 192 4.85 -9.46 4.70
C LEU A 192 3.36 -9.76 4.92
N THR A 193 2.52 -9.55 3.90
CA THR A 193 1.11 -9.96 3.92
C THR A 193 0.95 -11.47 3.86
N SER A 194 1.87 -12.16 3.18
CA SER A 194 2.03 -13.62 3.20
C SER A 194 3.41 -14.03 2.66
N ASP A 195 3.90 -15.21 3.06
CA ASP A 195 5.13 -15.85 2.53
C ASP A 195 4.89 -17.36 2.25
N PRO A 196 4.02 -17.69 1.27
CA PRO A 196 3.66 -19.08 0.96
C PRO A 196 4.83 -19.97 0.49
N CYS A 197 5.93 -19.37 0.00
CA CYS A 197 7.10 -20.10 -0.46
C CYS A 197 8.10 -20.35 0.67
N GLY A 198 7.85 -19.82 1.87
CA GLY A 198 8.77 -19.94 3.00
C GLY A 198 10.12 -19.29 2.75
N LEU A 199 10.15 -18.20 1.99
CA LEU A 199 11.39 -17.53 1.63
C LEU A 199 12.07 -16.89 2.85
N VAL A 200 11.28 -16.33 3.77
CA VAL A 200 11.79 -15.70 5.00
C VAL A 200 12.44 -16.73 5.94
N PRO A 201 11.79 -17.85 6.32
CA PRO A 201 12.44 -18.88 7.12
C PRO A 201 13.61 -19.53 6.40
N ALA A 202 13.54 -19.76 5.09
CA ALA A 202 14.66 -20.31 4.31
C ALA A 202 15.87 -19.37 4.32
N ALA A 203 15.67 -18.07 4.08
CA ALA A 203 16.73 -17.07 4.13
C ALA A 203 17.39 -17.00 5.52
N PHE A 204 16.60 -17.07 6.59
CA PHE A 204 17.13 -17.10 7.95
C PHE A 204 17.93 -18.38 8.23
N SER A 205 17.41 -19.53 7.80
CA SER A 205 18.07 -20.84 7.95
C SER A 205 19.40 -20.89 7.21
N ASP A 206 19.44 -20.43 5.96
CA ASP A 206 20.66 -20.42 5.14
C ASP A 206 21.73 -19.50 5.75
N ARG A 207 21.33 -18.35 6.33
CA ARG A 207 22.25 -17.45 7.06
C ARG A 207 22.81 -18.10 8.32
N LEU A 208 21.93 -18.75 9.11
CA LEU A 208 22.35 -19.48 10.32
C LEU A 208 23.35 -20.59 9.97
N ALA A 209 23.10 -21.34 8.90
CA ALA A 209 23.98 -22.40 8.44
C ALA A 209 25.32 -21.87 7.88
N ALA A 210 25.29 -20.78 7.12
CA ALA A 210 26.48 -20.22 6.48
C ALA A 210 27.47 -19.60 7.46
N TYR A 211 26.97 -18.80 8.41
CA TYR A 211 27.84 -17.96 9.24
C TYR A 211 27.42 -17.84 10.72
N GLY A 212 26.50 -18.67 11.18
CA GLY A 212 26.19 -18.78 12.60
C GLY A 212 27.35 -19.37 13.43
N GLU A 213 27.10 -19.61 14.72
CA GLU A 213 28.00 -20.32 15.64
C GLU A 213 29.34 -19.62 15.95
N GLY A 214 29.34 -18.28 15.96
CA GLY A 214 30.50 -17.53 16.41
C GLY A 214 31.65 -17.40 15.40
N ARG A 215 31.40 -17.73 14.13
CA ARG A 215 32.41 -17.71 13.05
C ARG A 215 32.82 -16.31 12.61
N ILE A 216 31.95 -15.31 12.82
CA ILE A 216 32.17 -13.91 12.47
C ILE A 216 32.30 -13.09 13.75
N THR A 217 33.30 -12.21 13.79
CA THR A 217 33.37 -11.14 14.80
C THR A 217 32.44 -10.00 14.38
N VAL A 218 31.49 -9.65 15.24
CA VAL A 218 30.52 -8.59 14.96
C VAL A 218 31.04 -7.29 15.54
N VAL A 219 31.06 -6.23 14.74
CA VAL A 219 31.25 -4.87 15.23
C VAL A 219 29.93 -4.11 15.10
N THR A 220 29.56 -3.40 16.16
CA THR A 220 28.31 -2.66 16.23
C THR A 220 28.58 -1.18 16.55
N PRO A 221 27.97 -0.23 15.83
CA PRO A 221 28.16 1.21 16.09
C PRO A 221 27.54 1.69 17.41
N SER A 222 26.53 0.98 17.92
CA SER A 222 25.80 1.35 19.12
C SER A 222 25.67 0.18 20.09
N ARG A 223 25.54 0.48 21.39
CA ARG A 223 25.24 -0.54 22.40
C ARG A 223 23.91 -1.22 22.15
N TRP A 224 22.93 -0.51 21.58
CA TRP A 224 21.65 -1.11 21.19
C TRP A 224 21.86 -2.22 20.15
N MET A 225 22.54 -1.93 19.05
CA MET A 225 22.82 -2.94 18.01
C MET A 225 23.67 -4.10 18.56
N GLY A 226 24.60 -3.82 19.48
CA GLY A 226 25.35 -4.86 20.21
C GLY A 226 24.45 -5.83 20.97
N ARG A 227 23.44 -5.30 21.70
CA ARG A 227 22.44 -6.13 22.38
C ARG A 227 21.58 -6.94 21.40
N GLU A 228 21.18 -6.34 20.28
CA GLU A 228 20.40 -7.04 19.26
C GLU A 228 21.19 -8.20 18.63
N ALA A 229 22.47 -7.98 18.30
CA ALA A 229 23.35 -9.02 17.80
C ALA A 229 23.53 -10.17 18.81
N GLN A 230 23.74 -9.84 20.09
CA GLN A 230 23.87 -10.84 21.17
C GLN A 230 22.59 -11.63 21.43
N ALA A 231 21.42 -11.00 21.27
CA ALA A 231 20.12 -11.65 21.40
C ALA A 231 19.78 -12.53 20.19
N SER A 232 20.33 -12.23 19.01
CA SER A 232 20.01 -12.94 17.78
C SER A 232 20.41 -14.42 17.80
N ARG A 233 19.61 -15.29 17.18
CA ARG A 233 19.91 -16.72 17.08
C ARG A 233 21.23 -16.98 16.36
N ILE A 234 21.52 -16.17 15.35
CA ILE A 234 22.66 -16.32 14.43
C ILE A 234 23.96 -15.92 15.13
N PHE A 235 23.97 -14.79 15.86
CA PHE A 235 25.20 -14.21 16.41
C PHE A 235 25.35 -14.30 17.94
N LYS A 236 24.43 -14.95 18.67
CA LYS A 236 24.56 -15.14 20.15
C LYS A 236 25.86 -15.81 20.62
N GLY A 237 26.60 -16.48 19.74
CA GLY A 237 27.91 -17.10 20.02
C GLY A 237 29.11 -16.32 19.47
N SER A 238 28.88 -15.18 18.81
CA SER A 238 29.93 -14.35 18.22
C SER A 238 30.55 -13.42 19.25
N ARG A 239 31.83 -13.08 19.04
CA ARG A 239 32.46 -11.92 19.67
C ARG A 239 31.75 -10.66 19.14
N VAL A 240 31.27 -9.80 20.03
CA VAL A 240 30.58 -8.55 19.70
C VAL A 240 31.36 -7.39 20.30
N GLU A 241 31.82 -6.48 19.45
CA GLU A 241 32.51 -5.24 19.84
C GLU A 241 31.62 -4.04 19.55
N VAL A 242 31.60 -3.05 20.46
CA VAL A 242 30.91 -1.78 20.24
C VAL A 242 31.93 -0.73 19.86
N ILE A 243 32.03 -0.43 18.57
CA ILE A 243 32.92 0.60 18.01
C ILE A 243 32.05 1.60 17.24
N PRO A 244 31.75 2.78 17.81
CA PRO A 244 30.96 3.81 17.15
C PRO A 244 31.62 4.33 15.87
N TYR A 245 30.81 4.91 14.98
CA TYR A 245 31.34 5.60 13.81
C TYR A 245 32.24 6.78 14.22
N GLY A 246 33.32 6.96 13.48
CA GLY A 246 34.15 8.14 13.55
C GLY A 246 33.79 9.14 12.45
N LEU A 247 34.01 10.42 12.73
CA LEU A 247 33.74 11.51 11.81
C LEU A 247 35.01 12.35 11.60
N ASP A 248 35.21 12.82 10.38
CA ASP A 248 36.19 13.87 10.09
C ASP A 248 35.66 15.19 10.66
N LEU A 249 36.27 15.64 11.75
CA LEU A 249 35.84 16.81 12.51
C LEU A 249 36.35 18.13 11.93
N ASP A 250 37.23 18.07 10.92
CA ASP A 250 37.65 19.22 10.12
C ASP A 250 36.62 19.46 9.01
N ALA A 251 36.23 18.38 8.31
CA ALA A 251 35.16 18.39 7.30
C ALA A 251 33.80 18.78 7.90
N PHE A 252 33.46 18.27 9.10
CA PHE A 252 32.25 18.67 9.84
C PHE A 252 32.63 19.50 11.05
N SER A 253 32.75 20.80 10.83
CA SER A 253 33.15 21.80 11.83
C SER A 253 32.17 22.97 11.89
N PRO A 254 31.98 23.59 13.08
CA PRO A 254 31.11 24.75 13.20
C PRO A 254 31.57 25.90 12.31
N MET A 255 30.63 26.55 11.62
CA MET A 255 30.85 27.80 10.90
C MET A 255 30.23 28.98 11.65
N PRO A 256 30.65 30.24 11.36
CA PRO A 256 29.92 31.41 11.82
C PRO A 256 28.45 31.34 11.36
N ARG A 257 27.51 31.30 12.32
CA ARG A 257 26.08 31.10 12.04
C ARG A 257 25.49 32.14 11.09
N ALA A 258 25.90 33.40 11.22
CA ALA A 258 25.46 34.48 10.33
C ALA A 258 25.80 34.16 8.86
N ALA A 259 27.04 33.74 8.59
CA ALA A 259 27.47 33.36 7.24
C ALA A 259 26.76 32.10 6.73
N ALA A 260 26.49 31.12 7.60
CA ALA A 260 25.74 29.92 7.22
C ALA A 260 24.28 30.24 6.88
N ARG A 261 23.64 31.16 7.62
CA ARG A 261 22.23 31.53 7.45
C ARG A 261 21.97 32.47 6.27
N GLU A 262 22.93 33.35 5.96
CA GLU A 262 22.86 34.27 4.82
C GLU A 262 22.56 33.53 3.51
N GLN A 263 23.18 32.37 3.31
CA GLN A 263 22.99 31.55 2.11
C GLN A 263 21.58 30.99 1.92
N PHE A 264 20.78 30.99 3.00
CA PHE A 264 19.42 30.47 3.02
C PHE A 264 18.38 31.57 3.26
N GLY A 265 18.79 32.83 3.34
CA GLY A 265 17.91 33.97 3.63
C GLY A 265 17.31 33.94 5.04
N ILE A 266 17.96 33.28 5.99
CA ILE A 266 17.45 33.11 7.36
C ILE A 266 17.97 34.27 8.25
N PRO A 267 17.10 34.96 9.03
CA PRO A 267 17.53 36.01 9.95
C PRO A 267 18.50 35.51 11.05
N GLU A 268 19.44 36.35 11.46
CA GLU A 268 20.44 36.00 12.50
C GLU A 268 19.82 35.78 13.90
N ASP A 269 18.75 36.50 14.21
CA ASP A 269 18.04 36.40 15.49
C ASP A 269 16.96 35.29 15.51
N ALA A 270 16.77 34.56 14.41
CA ALA A 270 15.81 33.46 14.33
C ALA A 270 16.26 32.22 15.13
N THR A 271 15.29 31.52 15.71
CA THR A 271 15.43 30.15 16.20
C THR A 271 15.25 29.19 15.03
N VAL A 272 16.26 28.39 14.72
CA VAL A 272 16.26 27.52 13.54
C VAL A 272 16.26 26.05 13.96
N PHE A 273 15.17 25.35 13.65
CA PHE A 273 15.11 23.89 13.71
C PHE A 273 15.49 23.29 12.36
N LEU A 274 16.18 22.15 12.36
CA LEU A 274 16.49 21.37 11.16
C LEU A 274 15.79 20.03 11.27
N PHE A 275 15.09 19.60 10.23
CA PHE A 275 14.60 18.23 10.12
C PHE A 275 15.28 17.55 8.92
N ALA A 276 15.98 16.45 9.20
CA ALA A 276 16.80 15.76 8.21
C ALA A 276 16.37 14.30 8.08
N CYS A 277 16.08 13.86 6.85
CA CYS A 277 15.73 12.46 6.57
C CYS A 277 16.26 12.00 5.21
N SER A 278 16.44 10.69 5.03
CA SER A 278 16.81 10.10 3.74
C SER A 278 15.67 10.22 2.72
N SER A 279 14.44 9.92 3.13
CA SER A 279 13.23 10.05 2.34
C SER A 279 12.04 10.38 3.23
N ALA A 280 11.26 11.39 2.84
CA ALA A 280 10.05 11.80 3.54
C ALA A 280 8.95 10.72 3.52
N ALA A 281 9.02 9.82 2.53
CA ALA A 281 8.10 8.70 2.41
C ALA A 281 8.42 7.56 3.39
N GLU A 282 9.63 7.47 3.93
CA GLU A 282 10.02 6.42 4.88
C GLU A 282 9.39 6.70 6.25
N GLU A 283 8.34 5.95 6.60
CA GLU A 283 7.52 6.21 7.79
C GLU A 283 8.34 6.13 9.09
N ARG A 284 9.33 5.24 9.11
CA ARG A 284 10.29 5.09 10.21
C ARG A 284 10.99 6.41 10.53
N LYS A 285 11.22 7.31 9.58
CA LYS A 285 11.91 8.60 9.81
C LYS A 285 11.07 9.65 10.54
N GLY A 286 9.79 9.36 10.80
CA GLY A 286 8.93 10.21 11.64
C GLY A 286 8.48 11.51 10.98
N THR A 287 8.49 11.59 9.65
CA THR A 287 7.98 12.75 8.89
C THR A 287 6.52 13.03 9.20
N GLY A 288 5.70 11.98 9.33
CA GLY A 288 4.30 12.09 9.75
C GLY A 288 4.12 12.64 11.19
N LEU A 289 5.08 12.39 12.07
CA LEU A 289 5.03 12.84 13.48
C LEU A 289 5.44 14.31 13.65
N LEU A 290 6.34 14.81 12.79
CA LEU A 290 6.88 16.16 12.87
C LEU A 290 5.78 17.23 12.91
N ARG A 291 4.77 17.11 12.04
CA ARG A 291 3.67 18.07 11.94
C ARG A 291 2.83 18.10 13.21
N GLU A 292 2.64 16.94 13.85
CA GLU A 292 1.91 16.84 15.12
C GLU A 292 2.70 17.49 16.26
N CYS A 293 4.02 17.27 16.31
CA CYS A 293 4.91 17.89 17.29
C CYS A 293 4.85 19.43 17.20
N ILE A 294 4.96 19.98 15.98
CA ILE A 294 4.93 21.44 15.77
C ILE A 294 3.55 22.00 16.08
N ARG A 295 2.47 21.32 15.67
CA ARG A 295 1.09 21.75 15.99
C ARG A 295 0.89 21.82 17.50
N SER A 296 1.39 20.82 18.24
CA SER A 296 1.33 20.82 19.69
C SER A 296 2.18 21.96 20.28
N ALA A 297 3.37 22.22 19.74
CA ALA A 297 4.23 23.33 20.21
C ALA A 297 3.55 24.70 20.02
N CYS A 298 2.81 24.91 18.93
CA CYS A 298 2.04 26.14 18.69
C CYS A 298 0.90 26.38 19.71
N THR A 299 0.60 25.43 20.59
CA THR A 299 -0.35 25.65 21.69
C THR A 299 0.27 26.40 22.87
N ASP A 300 1.61 26.45 22.96
CA ASP A 300 2.32 27.28 23.94
C ASP A 300 2.29 28.76 23.53
N PRO A 301 1.85 29.68 24.41
CA PRO A 301 1.77 31.11 24.07
C PRO A 301 3.10 31.75 23.69
N GLY A 302 4.21 31.35 24.33
CA GLY A 302 5.54 31.92 24.06
C GLY A 302 6.08 31.47 22.70
N PHE A 303 5.90 30.19 22.37
CA PHE A 303 6.24 29.66 21.06
C PHE A 303 5.40 30.30 19.94
N GLU A 304 4.08 30.42 20.14
CA GLU A 304 3.17 31.05 19.18
C GLU A 304 3.51 32.53 18.96
N GLU A 305 3.84 33.28 20.02
CA GLU A 305 4.24 34.69 19.90
C GLU A 305 5.51 34.85 19.03
N GLN A 306 6.53 34.01 19.25
CA GLN A 306 7.75 34.01 18.45
C GLN A 306 7.49 33.60 16.99
N ARG A 307 6.64 32.58 16.79
CA ARG A 307 6.21 32.12 15.46
C ARG A 307 5.48 33.21 14.69
N ALA A 308 4.53 33.90 15.32
CA ALA A 308 3.76 34.99 14.72
C ALA A 308 4.65 36.19 14.32
N LYS A 309 5.76 36.40 15.04
CA LYS A 309 6.80 37.38 14.69
C LYS A 309 7.77 36.89 13.61
N GLY A 310 7.60 35.69 13.06
CA GLY A 310 8.49 35.11 12.04
C GLY A 310 9.87 34.69 12.58
N LYS A 311 10.00 34.49 13.89
CA LYS A 311 11.29 34.17 14.53
C LYS A 311 11.62 32.68 14.59
N ILE A 312 10.69 31.80 14.24
CA ILE A 312 10.91 30.34 14.27
C ILE A 312 10.92 29.80 12.84
N TRP A 313 12.03 29.17 12.50
CA TRP A 313 12.32 28.62 11.18
C TRP A 313 12.53 27.11 11.24
N LEU A 314 12.17 26.43 10.17
CA LEU A 314 12.37 25.01 9.97
C LEU A 314 13.06 24.77 8.63
N VAL A 315 14.27 24.22 8.68
CA VAL A 315 15.03 23.82 7.50
C VAL A 315 14.80 22.33 7.26
N PHE A 316 14.57 21.94 6.01
CA PHE A 316 14.36 20.57 5.59
C PHE A 316 15.46 20.10 4.63
N ILE A 317 16.04 18.94 4.93
CA ILE A 317 16.93 18.21 4.01
C ILE A 317 16.46 16.76 3.86
N GLY A 318 16.39 16.27 2.61
CA GLY A 318 15.97 14.91 2.28
C GLY A 318 15.27 14.77 0.93
N TRP A 319 15.04 13.52 0.51
CA TRP A 319 14.21 13.23 -0.66
C TRP A 319 12.73 13.34 -0.32
N GLY A 320 12.00 14.21 -1.01
CA GLY A 320 10.56 14.40 -0.83
C GLY A 320 10.10 15.64 -1.59
N THR A 321 8.83 15.71 -1.97
CA THR A 321 8.29 16.96 -2.50
C THR A 321 8.18 17.96 -1.35
N GLN A 322 8.41 19.25 -1.64
CA GLN A 322 8.21 20.32 -0.67
C GLN A 322 6.82 20.23 -0.02
N GLU A 323 5.79 19.89 -0.81
CA GLU A 323 4.43 19.64 -0.33
C GLU A 323 4.31 18.50 0.69
N SER A 324 5.00 17.37 0.49
CA SER A 324 4.98 16.24 1.42
C SER A 324 5.71 16.49 2.74
N MET A 325 6.66 17.44 2.74
CA MET A 325 7.49 17.78 3.89
C MET A 325 7.00 19.05 4.61
N ALA A 326 6.22 19.90 3.94
CA ALA A 326 5.76 21.16 4.48
C ALA A 326 4.83 20.95 5.68
N THR A 327 5.15 21.64 6.77
CA THR A 327 4.28 21.68 7.94
C THR A 327 3.21 22.75 7.75
N ASN A 328 3.55 23.83 7.02
CA ASN A 328 2.79 25.07 6.86
C ASN A 328 2.47 25.75 8.21
N LEU A 329 3.29 25.47 9.23
CA LEU A 329 3.14 26.02 10.58
C LEU A 329 4.24 27.02 10.91
N LEU A 330 5.44 26.87 10.34
CA LEU A 330 6.62 27.71 10.58
C LEU A 330 7.11 28.38 9.27
N GLN A 331 8.10 29.27 9.37
CA GLN A 331 8.87 29.70 8.21
C GLN A 331 9.75 28.53 7.75
N GLU A 332 9.70 28.14 6.48
CA GLU A 332 10.31 26.89 6.01
C GLU A 332 11.30 27.12 4.87
N VAL A 333 12.43 26.42 4.94
CA VAL A 333 13.41 26.33 3.84
C VAL A 333 13.55 24.88 3.45
N HIS A 334 13.28 24.57 2.17
CA HIS A 334 13.35 23.21 1.64
C HIS A 334 14.53 23.11 0.69
N LEU A 335 15.58 22.39 1.10
CA LEU A 335 16.83 22.28 0.34
C LEU A 335 16.92 20.99 -0.51
N GLY A 336 15.93 20.10 -0.38
CA GLY A 336 15.93 18.80 -1.04
C GLY A 336 17.11 17.93 -0.61
N PHE A 337 17.61 17.10 -1.53
CA PHE A 337 18.74 16.22 -1.24
C PHE A 337 20.08 16.94 -1.41
N VAL A 338 20.80 17.09 -0.30
CA VAL A 338 22.14 17.69 -0.28
C VAL A 338 23.20 16.60 -0.52
N ARG A 339 24.07 16.82 -1.51
CA ARG A 339 25.02 15.81 -1.99
C ARG A 339 26.45 15.96 -1.47
N THR A 340 26.84 17.14 -0.99
CA THR A 340 28.22 17.45 -0.61
C THR A 340 28.35 17.71 0.89
N ASP A 341 29.49 17.34 1.45
CA ASP A 341 29.76 17.46 2.89
C ASP A 341 29.91 18.93 3.29
N GLU A 342 30.43 19.78 2.40
CA GLU A 342 30.53 21.24 2.61
C GLU A 342 29.14 21.85 2.77
N LYS A 343 28.18 21.47 1.92
CA LYS A 343 26.83 22.01 1.98
C LYS A 343 26.07 21.48 3.20
N LEU A 344 26.29 20.21 3.58
CA LEU A 344 25.75 19.66 4.82
C LEU A 344 26.28 20.42 6.03
N ARG A 345 27.58 20.71 6.09
CA ARG A 345 28.20 21.52 7.15
C ARG A 345 27.56 22.90 7.29
N GLU A 346 27.29 23.58 6.17
CA GLU A 346 26.59 24.87 6.17
C GLU A 346 25.19 24.76 6.74
N VAL A 347 24.41 23.76 6.32
CA VAL A 347 23.05 23.53 6.80
C VAL A 347 23.03 23.22 8.29
N PHE A 348 23.88 22.32 8.76
CA PHE A 348 23.98 21.99 10.17
C PHE A 348 24.39 23.22 10.99
N SER A 349 25.40 23.97 10.54
CA SER A 349 25.86 25.18 11.22
C SER A 349 24.80 26.30 11.25
N ALA A 350 23.88 26.35 10.29
CA ALA A 350 22.78 27.31 10.28
C ALA A 350 21.71 27.02 11.35
N ALA A 351 21.58 25.75 11.76
CA ALA A 351 20.56 25.28 12.70
C ALA A 351 20.98 25.44 14.17
N ASP A 352 20.00 25.70 15.02
CA ASP A 352 20.17 25.74 16.49
C ASP A 352 19.92 24.35 17.10
N ALA A 353 18.95 23.61 16.56
CA ALA A 353 18.66 22.22 16.94
C ALA A 353 18.23 21.36 15.73
N LEU A 354 18.77 20.14 15.64
CA LEU A 354 18.31 19.08 14.74
C LEU A 354 17.16 18.31 15.40
N ILE A 355 16.07 18.10 14.67
CA ILE A 355 14.94 17.25 15.02
C ILE A 355 15.12 15.90 14.31
N ASN A 356 15.24 14.82 15.08
CA ASN A 356 15.32 13.45 14.57
C ASN A 356 14.22 12.56 15.19
N LEU A 357 13.20 12.26 14.40
CA LEU A 357 12.04 11.46 14.83
C LEU A 357 12.07 10.03 14.29
N SER A 358 13.26 9.49 14.00
CA SER A 358 13.39 8.08 13.63
C SER A 358 12.82 7.18 14.73
N THR A 359 11.88 6.28 14.40
CA THR A 359 11.28 5.31 15.34
C THR A 359 12.12 4.05 15.54
N GLU A 360 13.06 3.79 14.63
CA GLU A 360 14.16 2.84 14.75
C GLU A 360 15.35 3.46 14.02
N ASP A 361 16.56 3.41 14.57
CA ASP A 361 17.80 3.78 13.89
C ASP A 361 18.99 3.15 14.64
N ASN A 362 20.14 2.99 14.01
CA ASN A 362 21.30 2.39 14.70
C ASN A 362 22.17 3.46 15.34
N LEU A 363 22.95 4.19 14.55
CA LEU A 363 23.75 5.32 15.00
C LEU A 363 23.71 6.37 13.87
N PRO A 364 22.64 7.19 13.78
CA PRO A 364 22.37 8.00 12.60
C PRO A 364 23.50 9.01 12.32
N ASN A 365 24.20 8.88 11.18
CA ASN A 365 25.32 9.75 10.79
C ASN A 365 24.96 11.24 10.82
N MET A 366 23.75 11.62 10.40
CA MET A 366 23.34 13.03 10.40
C MET A 366 23.28 13.64 11.82
N VAL A 367 23.08 12.83 12.85
CA VAL A 367 23.13 13.30 14.24
C VAL A 367 24.58 13.56 14.65
N LEU A 368 25.50 12.66 14.33
CA LEU A 368 26.94 12.88 14.55
C LEU A 368 27.43 14.13 13.80
N GLU A 369 27.05 14.28 12.52
CA GLU A 369 27.42 15.40 11.67
C GLU A 369 26.88 16.74 12.20
N ALA A 370 25.61 16.78 12.62
CA ALA A 370 25.01 17.98 13.22
C ALA A 370 25.68 18.34 14.56
N MET A 371 25.90 17.35 15.44
CA MET A 371 26.59 17.58 16.71
C MET A 371 28.02 18.08 16.50
N ALA A 372 28.71 17.58 15.46
CA ALA A 372 30.07 18.02 15.12
C ALA A 372 30.09 19.45 14.55
N CYS A 373 29.00 19.92 13.94
CA CYS A 373 28.84 21.32 13.53
C CYS A 373 28.37 22.24 14.67
N GLY A 374 28.23 21.72 15.90
CA GLY A 374 27.79 22.50 17.06
C GLY A 374 26.29 22.73 17.12
N THR A 375 25.50 21.82 16.54
CA THR A 375 24.03 21.83 16.57
C THR A 375 23.54 20.89 17.68
N SER A 376 22.62 21.37 18.52
CA SER A 376 21.96 20.52 19.51
C SER A 376 20.98 19.55 18.84
N VAL A 377 20.52 18.49 19.53
CA VAL A 377 19.61 17.50 18.94
C VAL A 377 18.38 17.31 19.82
N ILE A 378 17.20 17.24 19.21
CA ILE A 378 15.94 16.77 19.81
C ILE A 378 15.57 15.50 19.07
N GLY A 379 15.49 14.36 19.75
CA GLY A 379 15.08 13.14 19.07
C GLY A 379 14.58 12.05 19.98
N PHE A 380 14.14 10.95 19.37
CA PHE A 380 13.63 9.82 20.13
C PHE A 380 14.75 9.04 20.83
N ASP A 381 14.42 8.53 22.01
CA ASP A 381 15.21 7.58 22.79
C ASP A 381 15.11 6.19 22.14
N VAL A 382 15.83 6.01 21.04
CA VAL A 382 15.88 4.75 20.30
C VAL A 382 17.26 4.48 19.74
N GLY A 383 17.58 3.20 19.61
CA GLY A 383 18.81 2.79 18.96
C GLY A 383 20.04 3.29 19.71
N GLY A 384 20.97 3.87 18.96
CA GLY A 384 22.19 4.51 19.47
C GLY A 384 22.07 6.01 19.73
N MET A 385 20.87 6.59 19.71
CA MET A 385 20.68 7.99 20.14
C MET A 385 21.22 8.24 21.56
N PRO A 386 21.01 7.33 22.55
CA PRO A 386 21.60 7.45 23.89
C PRO A 386 23.12 7.27 23.96
N ASP A 387 23.74 6.69 22.92
CA ASP A 387 25.19 6.56 22.82
C ASP A 387 25.85 7.89 22.41
N MET A 388 25.09 8.79 21.77
CA MET A 388 25.58 10.09 21.28
C MET A 388 25.15 11.26 22.17
N ILE A 389 23.92 11.22 22.69
CA ILE A 389 23.28 12.37 23.34
C ILE A 389 23.25 12.19 24.85
N VAL A 390 23.69 13.22 25.57
CA VAL A 390 23.52 13.36 27.02
C VAL A 390 22.33 14.29 27.26
N PRO A 391 21.18 13.77 27.74
CA PRO A 391 19.95 14.56 27.87
C PRO A 391 20.14 15.80 28.75
N GLY A 392 19.72 16.96 28.24
CA GLY A 392 19.87 18.26 28.90
C GLY A 392 21.26 18.90 28.74
N GLU A 393 22.27 18.15 28.31
CA GLU A 393 23.64 18.65 28.13
C GLU A 393 24.01 18.85 26.66
N THR A 394 23.82 17.85 25.79
CA THR A 394 24.15 17.92 24.36
C THR A 394 22.92 17.79 23.45
N GLY A 395 21.77 17.47 24.04
CA GLY A 395 20.50 17.34 23.33
C GLY A 395 19.38 16.92 24.26
N HIS A 396 18.24 16.57 23.67
CA HIS A 396 17.07 16.05 24.35
C HIS A 396 16.67 14.70 23.75
N LEU A 397 16.50 13.71 24.63
CA LEU A 397 15.92 12.42 24.29
C LEU A 397 14.49 12.35 24.81
N VAL A 398 13.59 11.84 23.98
CA VAL A 398 12.15 11.75 24.24
C VAL A 398 11.67 10.33 23.94
N PRO A 399 10.72 9.75 24.68
CA PRO A 399 10.18 8.42 24.34
C PRO A 399 9.66 8.35 22.90
N VAL A 400 9.88 7.21 22.23
CA VAL A 400 9.48 7.00 20.83
C VAL A 400 7.98 7.23 20.65
N GLY A 401 7.63 8.11 19.72
CA GLY A 401 6.24 8.45 19.37
C GLY A 401 5.56 9.45 20.30
N ASP A 402 6.21 9.93 21.37
CA ASP A 402 5.63 10.95 22.25
C ASP A 402 5.77 12.35 21.67
N VAL A 403 4.81 12.71 20.81
CA VAL A 403 4.74 14.00 20.12
C VAL A 403 4.62 15.20 21.05
N TYR A 404 4.03 15.02 22.24
CA TYR A 404 3.82 16.09 23.21
C TYR A 404 5.13 16.45 23.91
N GLN A 405 5.91 15.45 24.32
CA GLN A 405 7.22 15.70 24.89
C GLN A 405 8.21 16.28 23.88
N VAL A 406 8.13 15.89 22.59
CA VAL A 406 8.91 16.56 21.53
C VAL A 406 8.51 18.03 21.43
N ALA A 407 7.21 18.32 21.43
CA ALA A 407 6.70 19.69 21.40
C ALA A 407 7.22 20.52 22.59
N ASP A 408 7.22 19.97 23.81
CA ASP A 408 7.77 20.63 24.99
C ASP A 408 9.26 21.00 24.81
N LYS A 409 10.04 20.15 24.13
CA LYS A 409 11.46 20.45 23.84
C LYS A 409 11.62 21.51 22.76
N LEU A 410 10.75 21.54 21.74
CA LEU A 410 10.71 22.63 20.76
C LEU A 410 10.41 23.96 21.44
N VAL A 411 9.41 23.98 22.33
CA VAL A 411 9.04 25.15 23.13
C VAL A 411 10.19 25.61 24.02
N ALA A 412 10.80 24.69 24.78
CA ALA A 412 11.93 25.03 25.65
C ALA A 412 13.13 25.60 24.87
N CYS A 413 13.43 25.02 23.70
CA CYS A 413 14.52 25.50 22.85
C CYS A 413 14.24 26.87 22.24
N ALA A 414 12.99 27.12 21.81
CA ALA A 414 12.61 28.43 21.28
C ALA A 414 12.58 29.51 22.37
N ASN A 415 12.06 29.19 23.57
CA ASN A 415 11.96 30.15 24.68
C ASN A 415 13.31 30.47 25.33
N ASN A 416 14.32 29.60 25.17
CA ASN A 416 15.68 29.85 25.66
C ASN A 416 16.73 29.47 24.61
N ARG A 417 16.76 30.22 23.51
CA ARG A 417 17.71 30.01 22.41
C ARG A 417 19.17 30.03 22.85
N GLU A 418 19.55 30.90 23.80
CA GLU A 418 20.92 30.95 24.31
C GLU A 418 21.35 29.62 24.96
N ALA A 419 20.47 29.01 25.76
CA ALA A 419 20.72 27.70 26.33
C ALA A 419 20.83 26.60 25.26
N THR A 420 20.02 26.66 24.19
CA THR A 420 20.10 25.75 23.04
C THR A 420 21.43 25.89 22.29
N LEU A 421 21.90 27.11 22.09
CA LEU A 421 23.21 27.37 21.47
C LEU A 421 24.36 26.85 22.33
N ALA A 422 24.30 27.07 23.65
CA ALA A 422 25.27 26.53 24.60
C ALA A 422 25.26 25.00 24.64
N MET A 423 24.09 24.37 24.45
CA MET A 423 23.96 22.92 24.29
C MET A 423 24.68 22.44 23.02
N GLY A 424 24.52 23.14 21.90
CA GLY A 424 25.25 22.84 20.66
C GLY A 424 26.78 22.91 20.81
N VAL A 425 27.30 23.86 21.59
CA VAL A 425 28.74 23.91 21.91
C VAL A 425 29.18 22.66 22.67
N ARG A 426 28.40 22.20 23.65
CA ARG A 426 28.68 20.96 24.37
C ARG A 426 28.58 19.73 23.46
N SER A 427 27.67 19.74 22.48
CA SER A 427 27.58 18.69 21.44
C SER A 427 28.88 18.58 20.64
N ARG A 428 29.46 19.71 20.20
CA ARG A 428 30.76 19.74 19.53
C ARG A 428 31.86 19.13 20.40
N GLN A 429 31.95 19.56 21.66
CA GLN A 429 32.96 19.04 22.59
C GLN A 429 32.79 17.55 22.87
N ALA A 430 31.57 17.02 22.83
CA ALA A 430 31.31 15.58 22.95
C ALA A 430 31.80 14.83 21.70
N MET A 431 31.62 15.40 20.51
CA MET A 431 32.13 14.85 19.25
C MET A 431 33.66 14.77 19.21
N GLU A 432 34.35 15.84 19.59
CA GLU A 432 35.82 15.91 19.66
C GLU A 432 36.42 14.87 20.62
N ARG A 433 35.71 14.55 21.71
CA ARG A 433 36.17 13.57 22.69
C ARG A 433 35.91 12.12 22.30
N ASN A 434 34.76 11.85 21.69
CA ASN A 434 34.24 10.48 21.62
C ASN A 434 34.13 9.90 20.21
N PHE A 435 34.08 10.74 19.17
CA PHE A 435 33.82 10.35 17.79
C PHE A 435 34.82 10.86 16.72
N PRO A 436 36.10 11.19 17.01
CA PRO A 436 37.08 11.41 15.94
C PRO A 436 37.23 10.18 15.02
N ALA A 437 37.38 10.41 13.71
CA ALA A 437 37.66 9.35 12.73
C ALA A 437 38.86 8.47 13.13
N GLN A 438 39.95 9.09 13.58
CA GLN A 438 41.15 8.37 14.01
C GLN A 438 40.90 7.46 15.22
N LEU A 439 40.07 7.88 16.17
CA LEU A 439 39.73 7.05 17.34
C LEU A 439 38.99 5.78 16.93
N GLN A 440 38.15 5.84 15.90
CA GLN A 440 37.53 4.65 15.33
C GLN A 440 38.57 3.75 14.67
N ALA A 441 39.44 4.31 13.83
CA ALA A 441 40.49 3.57 13.13
C ALA A 441 41.44 2.85 14.11
N ASP A 442 41.88 3.51 15.18
CA ASP A 442 42.76 2.92 16.19
C ASP A 442 42.10 1.75 16.93
N ARG A 443 40.79 1.84 17.21
CA ARG A 443 40.02 0.74 17.81
C ARG A 443 39.91 -0.46 16.87
N TYR A 444 39.71 -0.21 15.57
CA TYR A 444 39.71 -1.29 14.57
C TYR A 444 41.10 -1.89 14.38
N ALA A 445 42.16 -1.08 14.31
CA ALA A 445 43.54 -1.55 14.22
C ALA A 445 43.88 -2.49 15.36
N LYS A 446 43.56 -2.10 16.60
CA LYS A 446 43.70 -2.96 17.78
C LYS A 446 42.89 -4.27 17.65
N LEU A 447 41.64 -4.19 17.18
CA LEU A 447 40.83 -5.39 16.96
C LEU A 447 41.46 -6.32 15.91
N TYR A 448 42.03 -5.78 14.83
CA TYR A 448 42.71 -6.57 13.81
C TYR A 448 43.94 -7.29 14.39
N GLU A 449 44.75 -6.60 15.18
CA GLU A 449 45.91 -7.19 15.88
C GLU A 449 45.49 -8.35 16.81
N GLU A 450 44.44 -8.13 17.61
CA GLU A 450 43.92 -9.16 18.53
C GLU A 450 43.42 -10.40 17.79
N LEU A 451 42.72 -10.22 16.66
CA LEU A 451 42.19 -11.33 15.87
C LEU A 451 43.30 -12.10 15.13
N LEU A 452 44.36 -11.41 14.70
CA LEU A 452 45.52 -12.05 14.07
C LEU A 452 46.42 -12.78 15.08
N ALA A 453 46.42 -12.34 16.34
CA ALA A 453 47.13 -13.01 17.43
C ALA A 453 46.39 -14.25 17.98
N ALA A 454 45.06 -14.34 17.79
CA ALA A 454 44.26 -15.44 18.29
C ALA A 454 44.45 -16.76 17.49
N PRO A 455 44.31 -17.94 18.14
CA PRO A 455 44.32 -19.22 17.43
C PRO A 455 43.20 -19.26 16.39
N ARG A 456 43.55 -19.58 15.14
CA ARG A 456 42.56 -19.62 14.06
C ARG A 456 41.58 -20.78 14.26
N PRO A 457 40.26 -20.54 14.26
CA PRO A 457 39.30 -21.63 14.23
C PRO A 457 39.49 -22.44 12.94
N SER A 458 39.33 -23.76 13.03
CA SER A 458 39.38 -24.64 11.85
C SER A 458 38.38 -24.17 10.81
N ALA A 459 38.81 -24.05 9.55
CA ALA A 459 37.93 -23.68 8.44
C ALA A 459 36.70 -24.60 8.45
N PRO A 460 35.48 -24.05 8.37
CA PRO A 460 34.28 -24.86 8.43
C PRO A 460 34.28 -25.86 7.26
N THR A 461 34.07 -27.15 7.54
CA THR A 461 33.73 -28.15 6.54
C THR A 461 32.26 -27.94 6.13
N PHE A 462 32.00 -26.83 5.46
CA PHE A 462 30.72 -26.58 4.81
C PHE A 462 30.85 -27.00 3.36
N THR A 463 30.17 -28.08 2.96
CA THR A 463 29.97 -28.35 1.53
C THR A 463 28.88 -27.38 1.06
N PRO A 464 29.15 -26.47 0.11
CA PRO A 464 28.11 -25.60 -0.44
C PRO A 464 27.08 -26.48 -1.15
N ARG A 465 26.04 -26.91 -0.43
CA ARG A 465 24.82 -27.36 -1.08
C ARG A 465 24.11 -26.11 -1.55
N SER A 466 23.52 -26.15 -2.74
CA SER A 466 22.59 -25.12 -3.18
C SER A 466 21.58 -24.88 -2.05
N GLY A 467 21.57 -23.66 -1.50
CA GLY A 467 20.75 -23.33 -0.34
C GLY A 467 19.27 -23.62 -0.63
N GLN A 468 18.46 -23.84 0.41
CA GLN A 468 17.01 -23.98 0.24
C GLN A 468 16.45 -22.76 -0.51
N VAL A 469 17.06 -21.59 -0.29
CA VAL A 469 16.76 -20.34 -0.96
C VAL A 469 17.06 -20.36 -2.47
N LEU A 470 18.17 -20.96 -2.92
CA LEU A 470 18.47 -21.04 -4.36
C LEU A 470 17.49 -21.98 -5.06
N GLN A 471 17.17 -23.11 -4.44
CA GLN A 471 16.20 -24.06 -5.00
C GLN A 471 14.82 -23.41 -5.13
N LEU A 472 14.37 -22.68 -4.10
CA LEU A 472 13.13 -21.91 -4.14
C LEU A 472 13.20 -20.73 -5.12
N ALA A 473 14.31 -20.00 -5.19
CA ALA A 473 14.47 -18.86 -6.10
C ALA A 473 14.59 -19.28 -7.57
N VAL A 474 15.17 -20.45 -7.85
CA VAL A 474 15.19 -21.06 -9.18
C VAL A 474 13.80 -21.60 -9.52
N GLN A 475 13.10 -22.26 -8.60
CA GLN A 475 11.72 -22.71 -8.83
C GLN A 475 10.77 -21.53 -9.10
N VAL A 476 10.85 -20.47 -8.29
CA VAL A 476 10.06 -19.25 -8.46
C VAL A 476 10.51 -18.52 -9.73
N GLY A 477 11.82 -18.34 -9.93
CA GLY A 477 12.41 -17.64 -11.07
C GLY A 477 12.16 -18.32 -12.42
N GLU A 478 12.32 -19.65 -12.51
CA GLU A 478 12.00 -20.44 -13.71
C GLU A 478 10.50 -20.45 -14.01
N SER A 479 9.64 -20.45 -12.99
CA SER A 479 8.18 -20.35 -13.17
C SER A 479 7.77 -18.98 -13.72
N LEU A 480 8.36 -17.91 -13.17
CA LEU A 480 8.20 -16.54 -13.65
C LEU A 480 8.79 -16.37 -15.05
N TRP A 481 9.92 -17.01 -15.35
CA TRP A 481 10.59 -16.91 -16.65
C TRP A 481 9.89 -17.73 -17.75
N ARG A 482 9.47 -18.98 -17.47
CA ARG A 482 8.74 -19.82 -18.43
C ARG A 482 7.38 -19.24 -18.81
N SER A 483 6.69 -18.60 -17.87
CA SER A 483 5.46 -17.84 -18.17
C SER A 483 5.74 -16.62 -19.05
N THR A 484 6.91 -15.97 -18.91
CA THR A 484 7.29 -14.84 -19.78
C THR A 484 7.83 -15.22 -21.15
N ASN A 485 8.52 -16.36 -21.33
CA ASN A 485 9.22 -16.69 -22.60
C ASN A 485 8.51 -17.68 -23.54
N LEU A 486 7.55 -18.49 -23.07
CA LEU A 486 6.60 -19.17 -23.97
C LEU A 486 5.63 -18.18 -24.66
N ALA A 487 5.65 -16.92 -24.22
CA ALA A 487 4.77 -15.84 -24.67
C ALA A 487 5.43 -14.86 -25.66
N ASN A 488 6.61 -15.17 -26.23
CA ASN A 488 7.28 -14.34 -27.25
C ASN A 488 6.64 -14.46 -28.66
N GLY A 489 5.32 -14.32 -28.67
CA GLY A 489 4.47 -13.94 -29.79
C GLY A 489 3.44 -12.89 -29.35
N GLY A 490 3.86 -11.83 -28.65
CA GLY A 490 3.09 -10.58 -28.50
C GLY A 490 2.28 -10.39 -27.20
N THR A 491 2.94 -9.86 -26.16
CA THR A 491 2.52 -8.93 -25.05
C THR A 491 1.02 -8.73 -24.77
N ASN A 492 0.45 -8.93 -23.56
CA ASN A 492 0.88 -8.65 -22.18
C ASN A 492 0.23 -9.66 -21.21
N TRP A 493 0.94 -10.14 -20.19
CA TRP A 493 0.34 -10.96 -19.13
C TRP A 493 0.84 -10.59 -17.73
N GLU A 494 -0.11 -10.25 -16.85
CA GLU A 494 0.03 -10.25 -15.40
C GLU A 494 -0.17 -11.68 -14.87
N LEU A 495 0.79 -12.20 -14.10
CA LEU A 495 0.58 -13.41 -13.29
C LEU A 495 -0.40 -13.08 -12.16
N ASN A 496 -1.64 -13.56 -12.26
CA ASN A 496 -2.73 -13.18 -11.37
C ASN A 496 -3.29 -14.31 -10.49
N THR A 497 -2.58 -15.42 -10.27
CA THR A 497 -3.03 -16.42 -9.27
C THR A 497 -1.93 -16.95 -8.35
N GLU A 498 -2.24 -17.04 -7.06
CA GLU A 498 -1.41 -17.75 -6.06
C GLU A 498 -1.37 -19.27 -6.29
N GLU A 499 -2.35 -19.82 -7.01
CA GLU A 499 -2.42 -21.24 -7.37
C GLU A 499 -1.33 -21.64 -8.37
N GLU A 500 -1.06 -20.84 -9.41
CA GLU A 500 -0.06 -21.17 -10.44
C GLU A 500 1.37 -21.25 -9.89
N VAL A 501 1.75 -20.36 -8.96
CA VAL A 501 3.08 -20.41 -8.31
C VAL A 501 3.18 -21.59 -7.34
N THR A 502 2.07 -21.96 -6.69
CA THR A 502 2.04 -23.06 -5.71
C THR A 502 2.01 -24.44 -6.38
N ASP A 503 1.35 -24.57 -7.53
CA ASP A 503 1.28 -25.84 -8.29
C ASP A 503 2.58 -26.16 -9.04
N ILE A 504 3.35 -25.15 -9.47
CA ILE A 504 4.62 -25.36 -10.16
C ILE A 504 5.72 -25.82 -9.19
N VAL A 505 5.74 -25.27 -7.96
CA VAL A 505 6.69 -25.68 -6.89
C VAL A 505 6.41 -27.11 -6.39
N ARG A 506 5.19 -27.63 -6.58
CA ARG A 506 4.77 -28.97 -6.12
C ARG A 506 5.10 -30.13 -7.07
N ARG A 507 5.63 -29.89 -8.27
CA ARG A 507 6.00 -30.98 -9.20
C ARG A 507 7.39 -31.54 -8.86
N PRO A 508 7.53 -32.80 -8.44
CA PRO A 508 8.85 -33.42 -8.29
C PRO A 508 9.52 -33.49 -9.67
N ALA A 509 10.76 -33.01 -9.78
CA ALA A 509 11.53 -33.10 -11.00
C ALA A 509 11.80 -34.58 -11.36
N ALA A 510 11.11 -35.09 -12.37
CA ALA A 510 11.38 -36.39 -12.96
C ALA A 510 12.48 -36.27 -14.04
N ILE A 511 13.75 -36.25 -13.65
CA ILE A 511 14.87 -36.58 -14.55
C ILE A 511 15.99 -37.27 -13.74
N ALA A 512 15.94 -38.60 -13.74
CA ALA A 512 17.01 -39.60 -13.60
C ALA A 512 16.26 -40.92 -13.32
N ASP A 513 16.35 -42.00 -14.07
CA ASP A 513 17.27 -42.40 -15.10
C ASP A 513 16.62 -43.61 -15.82
N THR A 514 17.15 -43.89 -16.99
CA THR A 514 16.95 -45.01 -17.90
C THR A 514 16.42 -46.35 -17.31
N SER A 515 15.53 -46.94 -18.09
CA SER A 515 15.06 -48.33 -18.08
C SER A 515 16.07 -49.39 -17.60
N VAL A 516 15.76 -50.15 -16.55
CA VAL A 516 15.89 -51.64 -16.45
C VAL A 516 15.07 -52.13 -15.24
N GLU A 517 14.07 -52.98 -15.48
CA GLU A 517 13.43 -53.82 -14.46
C GLU A 517 14.34 -55.01 -14.09
N SER A 518 14.42 -55.39 -12.81
CA SER A 518 14.22 -56.77 -12.28
C SER A 518 15.10 -57.18 -11.08
N GLU A 519 14.44 -57.91 -10.18
CA GLU A 519 14.93 -58.93 -9.24
C GLU A 519 15.90 -58.59 -8.08
N SER A 520 16.62 -57.48 -8.07
CA SER A 520 17.64 -57.26 -7.02
C SER A 520 17.10 -56.66 -5.69
N LEU A 521 15.95 -56.00 -5.68
CA LEU A 521 15.35 -55.46 -4.43
C LEU A 521 14.55 -56.50 -3.62
N GLY A 522 14.39 -57.71 -4.16
CA GLY A 522 13.88 -58.88 -3.43
C GLY A 522 14.79 -59.36 -2.31
N LEU A 523 16.07 -58.94 -2.29
CA LEU A 523 17.00 -59.23 -1.19
C LEU A 523 16.85 -58.29 0.01
N LEU A 524 16.33 -57.06 -0.17
CA LEU A 524 16.20 -56.09 0.91
C LEU A 524 14.98 -56.32 1.81
N ARG A 525 14.15 -57.32 1.49
CA ARG A 525 13.04 -57.76 2.34
C ARG A 525 13.46 -58.66 3.52
N ARG A 526 14.75 -58.94 3.77
CA ARG A 526 15.11 -60.03 4.71
C ARG A 526 16.07 -59.73 5.85
N GLN A 527 16.65 -58.52 6.00
CA GLN A 527 17.73 -58.35 6.99
C GLN A 527 17.62 -57.30 8.09
N LEU A 528 16.58 -56.49 8.21
CA LEU A 528 16.49 -55.60 9.39
C LEU A 528 15.12 -55.66 10.07
N ASN A 529 15.00 -56.69 10.90
CA ASN A 529 13.98 -56.85 11.93
C ASN A 529 14.48 -56.16 13.22
N MET A 530 13.67 -55.22 13.73
CA MET A 530 13.56 -54.73 15.12
C MET A 530 14.70 -53.89 15.77
N ARG A 531 14.33 -52.67 16.22
CA ARG A 531 14.27 -52.30 17.65
C ARG A 531 13.57 -50.95 17.94
N ASP A 532 12.28 -51.02 18.26
CA ASP A 532 11.52 -50.42 19.39
C ASP A 532 11.65 -48.94 19.82
N ALA A 533 12.53 -48.08 19.29
CA ALA A 533 12.65 -46.69 19.76
C ALA A 533 11.77 -45.68 18.97
N GLU A 534 11.62 -45.86 17.65
CA GLU A 534 10.94 -44.87 16.78
C GLU A 534 9.41 -44.98 16.88
N THR A 535 8.88 -46.16 17.19
CA THR A 535 7.44 -46.34 17.43
C THR A 535 7.00 -45.73 18.76
N ALA A 536 7.92 -45.56 19.72
CA ALA A 536 7.64 -44.85 20.97
C ALA A 536 7.56 -43.32 20.76
N TRP A 537 8.37 -42.75 19.86
CA TRP A 537 8.38 -41.32 19.56
C TRP A 537 7.14 -40.88 18.77
N LEU A 538 6.73 -41.64 17.76
CA LEU A 538 5.49 -41.36 17.02
C LEU A 538 4.23 -41.54 17.89
N LYS A 539 4.24 -42.52 18.81
CA LYS A 539 3.17 -42.66 19.81
C LYS A 539 3.16 -41.51 20.83
N GLU A 540 4.31 -40.94 21.19
CA GLU A 540 4.38 -39.77 22.07
C GLU A 540 3.92 -38.47 21.38
N ILE A 541 4.18 -38.29 20.09
CA ILE A 541 3.63 -37.17 19.30
C ILE A 541 2.11 -37.31 19.15
N ALA A 542 1.61 -38.51 18.85
CA ALA A 542 0.17 -38.77 18.80
C ALA A 542 -0.49 -38.57 20.18
N ARG A 543 0.20 -38.96 21.27
CA ARG A 543 -0.25 -38.72 22.65
C ARG A 543 -0.25 -37.24 23.02
N ARG A 544 0.75 -36.46 22.61
CA ARG A 544 0.82 -35.00 22.87
C ARG A 544 -0.17 -34.21 22.01
N GLN A 545 -0.44 -34.64 20.78
CA GLN A 545 -1.51 -34.07 19.95
C GLN A 545 -2.88 -34.43 20.52
N ALA A 546 -3.07 -35.65 21.04
CA ALA A 546 -4.27 -36.02 21.78
C ALA A 546 -4.42 -35.20 23.08
N ASP A 547 -3.34 -34.97 23.84
CA ASP A 547 -3.33 -34.14 25.04
C ASP A 547 -3.63 -32.65 24.70
N HIS A 548 -3.17 -32.14 23.55
CA HIS A 548 -3.47 -30.77 23.07
C HIS A 548 -4.89 -30.62 22.54
N ILE A 549 -5.42 -31.65 21.84
CA ILE A 549 -6.82 -31.73 21.47
C ILE A 549 -7.69 -31.85 22.73
N GLU A 550 -7.26 -32.60 23.74
CA GLU A 550 -7.95 -32.71 25.02
C GLU A 550 -7.85 -31.41 25.84
N GLU A 551 -6.77 -30.63 25.72
CA GLU A 551 -6.61 -29.30 26.31
C GLU A 551 -7.46 -28.24 25.62
N LEU A 552 -7.54 -28.25 24.28
CA LEU A 552 -8.47 -27.44 23.48
C LEU A 552 -9.92 -27.85 23.74
N THR A 553 -10.18 -29.14 23.91
CA THR A 553 -11.49 -29.67 24.35
C THR A 553 -11.79 -29.25 25.79
N ARG A 554 -10.79 -29.21 26.68
CA ARG A 554 -10.89 -28.64 28.04
C ARG A 554 -11.14 -27.14 27.99
N HIS A 555 -10.54 -26.40 27.06
CA HIS A 555 -10.72 -24.95 26.87
C HIS A 555 -12.11 -24.64 26.31
N SER A 556 -12.55 -25.41 25.32
CA SER A 556 -13.92 -25.41 24.81
C SER A 556 -14.94 -25.79 25.89
N ARG A 557 -14.67 -26.84 26.70
CA ARG A 557 -15.46 -27.17 27.90
C ARG A 557 -15.39 -26.09 28.97
N ARG A 558 -14.30 -25.34 29.10
CA ARG A 558 -14.13 -24.21 30.05
C ARG A 558 -14.89 -22.98 29.58
N ILE A 559 -14.99 -22.75 28.27
CA ILE A 559 -15.85 -21.75 27.64
C ILE A 559 -17.33 -22.16 27.77
N GLN A 560 -17.68 -23.42 27.47
CA GLN A 560 -19.02 -23.98 27.76
C GLN A 560 -19.35 -23.95 29.25
N ARG A 561 -18.37 -24.13 30.14
CA ARG A 561 -18.53 -24.06 31.59
C ARG A 561 -18.56 -22.62 32.08
N ASN A 562 -17.99 -21.63 31.39
CA ASN A 562 -18.12 -20.20 31.69
C ASN A 562 -19.46 -19.62 31.19
N VAL A 563 -19.95 -20.08 30.04
CA VAL A 563 -21.33 -19.87 29.58
C VAL A 563 -22.29 -20.57 30.54
N GLY A 564 -22.00 -21.82 30.89
CA GLY A 564 -22.68 -22.59 31.93
C GLY A 564 -22.61 -21.94 33.32
N TYR A 565 -21.52 -21.24 33.67
CA TYR A 565 -21.36 -20.54 34.95
C TYR A 565 -22.18 -19.24 34.96
N LYS A 566 -22.28 -18.52 33.83
CA LYS A 566 -23.19 -17.37 33.68
C LYS A 566 -24.67 -17.81 33.70
N VAL A 567 -24.98 -18.96 33.09
CA VAL A 567 -26.32 -19.57 33.09
C VAL A 567 -26.68 -20.11 34.48
N VAL A 568 -25.79 -20.85 35.15
CA VAL A 568 -25.95 -21.35 36.52
C VAL A 568 -25.99 -20.19 37.50
N ARG A 569 -25.22 -19.12 37.33
CA ARG A 569 -25.28 -17.92 38.18
C ARG A 569 -26.57 -17.11 37.94
N GLY A 570 -27.07 -17.07 36.71
CA GLY A 570 -28.40 -16.51 36.38
C GLY A 570 -29.54 -17.33 36.99
N PHE A 571 -29.47 -18.66 36.87
CA PHE A 571 -30.41 -19.62 37.48
C PHE A 571 -30.33 -19.61 39.00
N TYR A 572 -29.12 -19.53 39.58
CA TYR A 572 -28.88 -19.42 41.01
C TYR A 572 -29.35 -18.07 41.55
N ASN A 573 -29.17 -16.96 40.82
CA ASN A 573 -29.72 -15.65 41.19
C ASN A 573 -31.26 -15.59 41.08
N LEU A 574 -31.85 -16.29 40.10
CA LEU A 574 -33.29 -16.45 39.95
C LEU A 574 -33.88 -17.32 41.08
N VAL A 575 -33.27 -18.47 41.38
CA VAL A 575 -33.61 -19.35 42.51
C VAL A 575 -33.39 -18.62 43.84
N ARG A 576 -32.39 -17.76 43.97
CA ARG A 576 -32.16 -16.91 45.15
C ARG A 576 -33.21 -15.81 45.30
N LYS A 577 -33.65 -15.19 44.19
CA LYS A 577 -34.78 -14.24 44.18
C LYS A 577 -36.11 -14.93 44.51
N LEU A 578 -36.30 -16.18 44.10
CA LEU A 578 -37.48 -17.00 44.44
C LEU A 578 -37.42 -17.51 45.89
N ARG A 579 -36.24 -17.88 46.41
CA ARG A 579 -36.01 -18.27 47.81
C ARG A 579 -36.18 -17.12 48.81
N GLY A 580 -36.06 -15.87 48.36
CA GLY A 580 -36.34 -14.67 49.15
C GLY A 580 -37.84 -14.35 49.32
N LYS A 581 -38.74 -15.05 48.61
CA LYS A 581 -40.19 -14.93 48.77
C LYS A 581 -40.75 -16.25 49.31
N LYS A 582 -40.72 -16.41 50.64
CA LYS A 582 -41.51 -17.46 51.32
C LYS A 582 -42.95 -16.96 51.48
N LYS A 583 -43.89 -17.88 51.23
CA LYS A 583 -45.37 -17.79 51.32
C LYS A 583 -46.06 -17.28 50.06
N ASP A 584 -46.20 -18.15 49.07
CA ASP A 584 -47.50 -18.81 48.85
C ASP A 584 -47.28 -20.03 47.94
N SER A 585 -47.84 -21.15 48.38
CA SER A 585 -47.90 -22.41 47.65
C SER A 585 -48.75 -22.24 46.38
N ASP A 586 -48.40 -23.00 45.34
CA ASP A 586 -49.21 -23.30 44.13
C ASP A 586 -48.99 -22.54 42.81
N LYS A 587 -47.90 -21.79 42.61
CA LYS A 587 -47.59 -21.29 41.25
C LYS A 587 -46.12 -21.35 40.75
N PRO A 588 -45.40 -22.50 40.77
CA PRO A 588 -44.16 -22.61 39.98
C PRO A 588 -44.42 -22.97 38.51
N ALA A 589 -45.39 -23.86 38.22
CA ALA A 589 -45.50 -24.47 36.90
C ALA A 589 -45.93 -23.49 35.79
N SER A 590 -46.84 -22.56 36.08
CA SER A 590 -47.29 -21.55 35.09
C SER A 590 -46.27 -20.44 34.82
N PHE A 591 -45.30 -20.24 35.71
CA PHE A 591 -44.25 -19.22 35.57
C PHE A 591 -42.93 -19.80 35.02
N ILE A 592 -42.67 -21.08 35.30
CA ILE A 592 -41.49 -21.80 34.81
C ILE A 592 -41.67 -22.23 33.36
N ARG A 593 -42.89 -22.60 32.91
CA ARG A 593 -43.12 -23.07 31.54
C ARG A 593 -42.81 -22.01 30.46
N PRO A 594 -43.21 -20.73 30.58
CA PRO A 594 -42.82 -19.70 29.62
C PRO A 594 -41.32 -19.40 29.63
N VAL A 595 -40.67 -19.50 30.79
CA VAL A 595 -39.21 -19.30 30.93
C VAL A 595 -38.44 -20.48 30.37
N MET A 596 -38.92 -21.71 30.57
CA MET A 596 -38.38 -22.93 29.96
C MET A 596 -38.65 -22.99 28.46
N ASP A 597 -39.79 -22.53 27.96
CA ASP A 597 -40.07 -22.39 26.52
C ASP A 597 -39.24 -21.29 25.87
N LYS A 598 -38.89 -20.24 26.62
CA LYS A 598 -37.97 -19.18 26.17
C LYS A 598 -36.52 -19.65 26.24
N PHE A 599 -36.19 -20.47 27.24
CA PHE A 599 -34.90 -21.15 27.38
C PHE A 599 -34.71 -22.17 26.25
N ASP A 600 -35.69 -23.04 25.99
CA ASP A 600 -35.72 -24.01 24.90
C ASP A 600 -35.69 -23.32 23.54
N ARG A 601 -36.34 -22.17 23.36
CA ARG A 601 -36.19 -21.39 22.12
C ARG A 601 -34.78 -20.82 21.93
N VAL A 602 -34.14 -20.37 23.00
CA VAL A 602 -32.78 -19.82 22.96
C VAL A 602 -31.73 -20.93 22.81
N THR A 603 -31.92 -22.09 23.45
CA THR A 603 -31.00 -23.22 23.36
C THR A 603 -31.20 -24.04 22.09
N ARG A 604 -32.44 -24.25 21.60
CA ARG A 604 -32.68 -24.85 20.27
C ARG A 604 -32.22 -23.93 19.14
N GLY A 605 -32.36 -22.61 19.28
CA GLY A 605 -31.81 -21.62 18.33
C GLY A 605 -30.27 -21.63 18.22
N LEU A 606 -29.59 -22.21 19.21
CA LEU A 606 -28.14 -22.44 19.18
C LEU A 606 -27.75 -23.87 18.78
N SER A 607 -28.67 -24.84 18.62
CA SER A 607 -28.26 -26.26 18.59
C SER A 607 -28.80 -27.13 17.45
N THR A 608 -29.35 -26.60 16.36
CA THR A 608 -29.94 -27.46 15.31
C THR A 608 -29.52 -27.18 13.87
N GLY A 609 -28.50 -26.33 13.64
CA GLY A 609 -27.91 -26.26 12.30
C GLY A 609 -27.03 -27.49 12.08
N ALA A 610 -27.28 -28.25 11.02
CA ALA A 610 -26.25 -29.17 10.52
C ALA A 610 -24.95 -28.35 10.28
N PRO A 611 -23.77 -28.90 10.58
CA PRO A 611 -22.52 -28.20 10.31
C PRO A 611 -22.42 -27.89 8.81
N PRO A 612 -21.81 -26.76 8.43
CA PRO A 612 -21.55 -26.42 7.03
C PRO A 612 -20.89 -27.61 6.33
N SER A 613 -21.35 -27.93 5.13
CA SER A 613 -20.74 -28.97 4.32
C SER A 613 -19.30 -28.60 3.99
N GLN A 614 -18.46 -29.61 3.75
CA GLN A 614 -17.09 -29.36 3.33
C GLN A 614 -17.06 -28.59 2.00
N GLU A 615 -18.04 -28.83 1.13
CA GLU A 615 -18.19 -28.11 -0.14
C GLU A 615 -18.45 -26.60 0.07
N LEU A 616 -19.32 -26.22 1.03
CA LEU A 616 -19.53 -24.83 1.42
C LEU A 616 -18.24 -24.21 1.98
N LEU A 617 -17.54 -24.93 2.85
CA LEU A 617 -16.31 -24.44 3.47
C LEU A 617 -15.20 -24.23 2.44
N ASP A 618 -14.99 -25.18 1.53
CA ASP A 618 -14.01 -25.10 0.46
C ASP A 618 -14.35 -23.92 -0.46
N TYR A 619 -15.63 -23.76 -0.81
CA TYR A 619 -16.05 -22.64 -1.65
C TYR A 619 -15.89 -21.28 -0.96
N LEU A 620 -16.21 -21.19 0.33
CA LEU A 620 -16.00 -19.97 1.09
C LEU A 620 -14.52 -19.60 1.24
N GLU A 621 -13.64 -20.59 1.42
CA GLU A 621 -12.19 -20.37 1.42
C GLU A 621 -11.68 -19.84 0.07
N THR A 622 -12.25 -20.30 -1.05
CA THR A 622 -11.91 -19.71 -2.36
C THR A 622 -12.32 -18.24 -2.48
N MET A 623 -13.39 -17.82 -1.81
CA MET A 623 -13.91 -16.45 -1.91
C MET A 623 -13.48 -15.50 -0.79
N LYS A 624 -12.93 -16.02 0.31
CA LYS A 624 -12.50 -15.27 1.51
C LYS A 624 -11.53 -14.12 1.23
N ARG A 625 -10.85 -14.16 0.09
CA ARG A 625 -9.89 -13.15 -0.39
C ARG A 625 -10.54 -11.99 -1.14
N ASP A 626 -11.77 -12.16 -1.59
CA ASP A 626 -12.44 -11.22 -2.49
C ASP A 626 -13.30 -10.18 -1.76
N PHE A 627 -13.52 -10.33 -0.46
CA PHE A 627 -14.35 -9.43 0.33
C PHE A 627 -13.58 -8.88 1.54
N ARG A 628 -13.79 -7.60 1.87
CA ARG A 628 -13.06 -6.89 2.95
C ARG A 628 -13.83 -6.90 4.26
N ALA A 629 -15.16 -7.00 4.17
CA ALA A 629 -16.07 -7.04 5.31
C ALA A 629 -17.26 -7.98 5.06
N ALA A 630 -17.63 -8.75 6.08
CA ALA A 630 -18.74 -9.69 6.03
C ALA A 630 -19.74 -9.43 7.17
N PHE A 631 -21.03 -9.40 6.83
CA PHE A 631 -22.13 -9.17 7.76
C PHE A 631 -23.01 -10.41 7.91
N PHE A 632 -23.09 -10.95 9.13
CA PHE A 632 -23.88 -12.14 9.43
C PHE A 632 -25.23 -11.74 10.03
N VAL A 633 -26.32 -12.06 9.32
CA VAL A 633 -27.69 -11.58 9.61
C VAL A 633 -28.27 -12.09 10.93
N SER A 634 -27.73 -13.19 11.46
CA SER A 634 -28.09 -13.72 12.78
C SER A 634 -26.96 -14.49 13.46
N PRO A 635 -26.88 -14.50 14.80
CA PRO A 635 -25.85 -15.21 15.56
C PRO A 635 -26.24 -16.69 15.79
N THR A 636 -26.45 -17.47 14.73
CA THR A 636 -26.65 -18.92 14.83
C THR A 636 -25.31 -19.62 15.05
N MET A 637 -25.28 -20.81 15.67
CA MET A 637 -24.01 -21.53 15.85
C MET A 637 -23.30 -21.85 14.53
N SER A 638 -24.05 -22.09 13.45
CA SER A 638 -23.49 -22.26 12.11
C SER A 638 -22.90 -20.96 11.55
N ASN A 639 -23.54 -19.80 11.74
CA ASN A 639 -22.98 -18.50 11.36
C ASN A 639 -21.75 -18.12 12.21
N LEU A 640 -21.74 -18.46 13.50
CA LEU A 640 -20.60 -18.26 14.39
C LEU A 640 -19.42 -19.16 13.99
N ASP A 641 -19.68 -20.43 13.66
CA ASP A 641 -18.66 -21.36 13.19
C ASP A 641 -18.07 -20.90 11.84
N LEU A 642 -18.91 -20.47 10.89
CA LEU A 642 -18.46 -19.85 9.64
C LEU A 642 -17.69 -18.55 9.89
N HIS A 643 -18.19 -17.66 10.75
CA HIS A 643 -17.49 -16.42 11.12
C HIS A 643 -16.10 -16.70 11.69
N HIS A 644 -15.98 -17.65 12.63
CA HIS A 644 -14.68 -18.02 13.20
C HIS A 644 -13.73 -18.66 12.19
N ARG A 645 -14.24 -19.44 11.25
CA ARG A 645 -13.44 -20.04 10.18
C ARG A 645 -13.04 -19.02 9.12
N LEU A 646 -13.88 -18.00 8.89
CA LEU A 646 -13.65 -16.94 7.90
C LEU A 646 -12.92 -15.72 8.46
N ALA A 647 -12.77 -15.59 9.77
CA ALA A 647 -12.08 -14.46 10.38
C ALA A 647 -10.60 -14.41 9.97
N VAL A 648 -10.21 -13.31 9.30
CA VAL A 648 -8.82 -12.98 8.94
C VAL A 648 -8.41 -11.70 9.67
N PRO A 649 -7.21 -11.63 10.27
CA PRO A 649 -6.73 -10.40 10.90
C PRO A 649 -6.75 -9.20 9.94
N GLY A 650 -7.48 -8.13 10.30
CA GLY A 650 -7.55 -6.88 9.53
C GLY A 650 -8.78 -6.73 8.62
N GLN A 651 -9.62 -7.76 8.48
CA GLN A 651 -10.94 -7.65 7.84
C GLN A 651 -12.02 -7.33 8.89
N LEU A 652 -13.01 -6.51 8.52
CA LEU A 652 -14.12 -6.16 9.40
C LEU A 652 -15.21 -7.25 9.30
N HIS A 653 -15.17 -8.23 10.19
CA HIS A 653 -16.25 -9.21 10.31
C HIS A 653 -17.19 -8.75 11.42
N THR A 654 -18.48 -8.61 11.15
CA THR A 654 -19.45 -8.19 12.15
C THR A 654 -20.58 -9.20 12.23
N CYS A 655 -20.65 -9.90 13.35
CA CYS A 655 -21.83 -10.66 13.74
C CYS A 655 -22.68 -9.82 14.70
N LEU A 656 -24.02 -9.90 14.63
CA LEU A 656 -24.93 -9.17 15.55
C LEU A 656 -24.65 -9.41 17.05
N GLN A 657 -23.94 -10.48 17.42
CA GLN A 657 -23.45 -10.68 18.80
C GLN A 657 -22.23 -9.82 19.16
N GLU A 658 -21.34 -9.50 18.22
CA GLU A 658 -20.13 -8.70 18.44
C GLU A 658 -20.42 -7.20 18.58
N ILE A 659 -21.57 -6.74 18.08
CA ILE A 659 -22.10 -5.40 18.38
C ILE A 659 -22.37 -5.22 19.89
N GLN A 660 -22.53 -6.30 20.66
CA GLN A 660 -22.56 -6.23 22.13
C GLN A 660 -21.16 -6.15 22.78
N ILE A 661 -20.09 -6.46 22.05
CA ILE A 661 -18.72 -6.64 22.57
C ILE A 661 -17.83 -5.42 22.26
N TRP A 662 -18.22 -4.52 21.34
CA TRP A 662 -17.55 -3.23 21.12
C TRP A 662 -18.06 -2.12 22.05
N PRO A 663 -17.36 -1.76 23.16
CA PRO A 663 -17.93 -0.91 24.21
C PRO A 663 -17.47 0.55 24.15
N GLN A 664 -16.94 1.03 23.03
CA GLN A 664 -16.31 2.38 22.94
C GLN A 664 -17.32 3.53 22.74
N SER A 665 -18.63 3.25 22.59
CA SER A 665 -19.67 4.30 22.60
C SER A 665 -20.51 4.23 23.87
N PRO A 666 -20.51 5.25 24.74
CA PRO A 666 -21.31 5.28 25.97
C PRO A 666 -22.83 5.22 25.76
N ARG A 667 -23.32 5.34 24.51
CA ARG A 667 -24.76 5.43 24.19
C ARG A 667 -25.43 4.11 23.80
N LEU A 668 -24.70 3.00 23.65
CA LEU A 668 -25.26 1.74 23.10
C LEU A 668 -25.35 0.57 24.10
N ARG A 669 -25.48 0.84 25.41
CA ARG A 669 -25.43 -0.20 26.45
C ARG A 669 -26.71 -0.98 26.76
N SER A 670 -27.81 -0.78 26.04
CA SER A 670 -29.00 -1.62 26.27
C SER A 670 -29.96 -1.58 25.09
N LEU A 671 -29.82 -2.51 24.15
CA LEU A 671 -30.81 -2.67 23.09
C LEU A 671 -30.72 -4.10 22.52
N ASN A 672 -31.66 -4.95 22.94
CA ASN A 672 -32.04 -6.14 22.17
C ASN A 672 -32.72 -5.63 20.90
N LEU A 673 -31.94 -5.30 19.87
CA LEU A 673 -32.47 -4.79 18.61
C LEU A 673 -32.89 -5.97 17.73
N THR A 674 -34.12 -5.93 17.24
CA THR A 674 -34.53 -6.64 16.02
C THR A 674 -33.74 -6.09 14.84
N LEU A 675 -33.43 -6.96 13.85
CA LEU A 675 -32.65 -6.63 12.65
C LEU A 675 -33.11 -5.33 11.97
N GLU A 676 -34.42 -5.16 11.80
CA GLU A 676 -35.06 -3.95 11.25
C GLU A 676 -34.64 -2.67 11.99
N LEU A 677 -34.58 -2.71 13.32
CA LEU A 677 -34.29 -1.53 14.14
C LEU A 677 -32.78 -1.18 14.13
N VAL A 678 -31.91 -2.15 13.81
CA VAL A 678 -30.48 -1.91 13.53
C VAL A 678 -30.32 -1.27 12.15
N LEU A 679 -30.99 -1.81 11.14
CA LEU A 679 -30.93 -1.30 9.76
C LEU A 679 -31.50 0.12 9.65
N ASP A 680 -32.59 0.43 10.36
CA ASP A 680 -33.20 1.76 10.37
C ASP A 680 -32.35 2.82 11.09
N LYS A 681 -31.69 2.46 12.19
CA LYS A 681 -30.93 3.42 13.01
C LYS A 681 -29.45 3.53 12.64
N HIS A 682 -28.90 2.50 12.00
CA HIS A 682 -27.49 2.38 11.66
C HIS A 682 -27.30 1.76 10.26
N PRO A 683 -27.83 2.39 9.19
CA PRO A 683 -27.79 1.83 7.83
C PRO A 683 -26.35 1.61 7.31
N ASN A 684 -25.39 2.38 7.81
CA ASN A 684 -23.98 2.29 7.44
C ASN A 684 -23.36 0.91 7.77
N VAL A 685 -23.90 0.17 8.74
CA VAL A 685 -23.36 -1.14 9.15
C VAL A 685 -23.51 -2.17 8.02
N LEU A 686 -24.60 -2.10 7.26
CA LEU A 686 -24.79 -2.96 6.09
C LEU A 686 -24.05 -2.42 4.88
N ALA A 687 -23.99 -1.10 4.69
CA ALA A 687 -23.30 -0.46 3.56
C ALA A 687 -21.78 -0.68 3.55
N GLU A 688 -21.17 -0.95 4.71
CA GLU A 688 -19.74 -1.26 4.83
C GLU A 688 -19.41 -2.73 4.53
N ALA A 689 -20.41 -3.60 4.39
CA ALA A 689 -20.21 -5.03 4.12
C ALA A 689 -20.19 -5.33 2.62
N ASP A 690 -19.14 -5.97 2.13
CA ASP A 690 -19.06 -6.48 0.76
C ASP A 690 -19.78 -7.82 0.61
N PHE A 691 -20.00 -8.52 1.72
CA PHE A 691 -20.54 -9.88 1.77
C PHE A 691 -21.57 -10.04 2.89
N VAL A 692 -22.76 -10.56 2.57
CA VAL A 692 -23.86 -10.74 3.52
C VAL A 692 -24.20 -12.23 3.64
N VAL A 693 -24.28 -12.73 4.87
CA VAL A 693 -24.46 -14.17 5.16
C VAL A 693 -25.75 -14.43 5.93
N ILE A 694 -26.58 -15.35 5.42
CA ILE A 694 -27.94 -15.67 5.89
C ILE A 694 -28.04 -17.17 6.20
N HIS A 695 -28.61 -17.53 7.35
CA HIS A 695 -28.77 -18.93 7.77
C HIS A 695 -30.25 -19.35 7.89
N LEU A 696 -30.66 -20.35 7.10
CA LEU A 696 -32.03 -20.88 7.05
C LEU A 696 -32.25 -22.06 8.03
N PRO A 697 -33.52 -22.34 8.44
CA PRO A 697 -34.74 -21.57 8.19
C PRO A 697 -34.91 -20.37 9.12
N TYR A 698 -33.98 -20.18 10.07
CA TYR A 698 -34.05 -19.18 11.12
C TYR A 698 -34.18 -17.73 10.60
N ASP A 699 -33.50 -17.42 9.49
CA ASP A 699 -33.52 -16.10 8.85
C ASP A 699 -34.51 -15.97 7.70
N LYS A 700 -35.32 -17.00 7.43
CA LYS A 700 -36.24 -17.03 6.28
C LYS A 700 -37.23 -15.86 6.29
N HIS A 701 -37.72 -15.47 7.46
CA HIS A 701 -38.61 -14.31 7.63
C HIS A 701 -37.86 -12.96 7.66
N ARG A 702 -36.54 -12.97 7.85
CA ARG A 702 -35.67 -11.78 7.89
C ARG A 702 -35.12 -11.40 6.52
N LEU A 703 -35.06 -12.35 5.58
CA LEU A 703 -34.71 -12.08 4.19
C LEU A 703 -35.64 -11.02 3.57
N ALA A 704 -36.93 -11.07 3.88
CA ALA A 704 -37.91 -10.07 3.45
C ALA A 704 -37.65 -8.66 4.05
N ALA A 705 -37.12 -8.59 5.28
CA ALA A 705 -36.77 -7.34 5.95
C ALA A 705 -35.44 -6.73 5.48
N LEU A 706 -34.61 -7.48 4.75
CA LEU A 706 -33.41 -6.97 4.08
C LEU A 706 -33.73 -6.37 2.69
N GLY A 707 -34.94 -6.63 2.17
CA GLY A 707 -35.40 -6.07 0.91
C GLY A 707 -35.39 -4.54 0.93
N GLY A 708 -34.74 -3.92 -0.07
CA GLY A 708 -34.55 -2.47 -0.14
C GLY A 708 -33.37 -1.92 0.69
N HIS A 709 -32.70 -2.76 1.51
CA HIS A 709 -31.50 -2.37 2.27
C HIS A 709 -30.20 -3.00 1.72
N LEU A 710 -30.30 -4.01 0.85
CA LEU A 710 -29.15 -4.61 0.16
C LEU A 710 -28.69 -3.76 -1.02
N LEU A 711 -27.39 -3.66 -1.23
CA LEU A 711 -26.78 -2.88 -2.31
C LEU A 711 -26.34 -3.79 -3.48
N PRO A 712 -26.39 -3.32 -4.74
CA PRO A 712 -26.10 -4.16 -5.92
C PRO A 712 -24.71 -4.79 -5.97
N HIS A 713 -23.73 -4.21 -5.27
CA HIS A 713 -22.36 -4.71 -5.23
C HIS A 713 -22.09 -5.76 -4.15
N GLN A 714 -23.08 -6.04 -3.28
CA GLN A 714 -22.91 -6.96 -2.17
C GLN A 714 -23.07 -8.40 -2.62
N ARG A 715 -22.17 -9.28 -2.21
CA ARG A 715 -22.30 -10.72 -2.42
C ARG A 715 -23.22 -11.31 -1.35
N LEU A 716 -24.03 -12.31 -1.70
CA LEU A 716 -24.99 -12.92 -0.76
C LEU A 716 -24.73 -14.42 -0.65
N LEU A 717 -24.56 -14.92 0.58
CA LEU A 717 -24.51 -16.34 0.88
C LEU A 717 -25.70 -16.75 1.75
N ILE A 718 -26.44 -17.74 1.28
CA ILE A 718 -27.51 -18.38 2.02
C ILE A 718 -27.09 -19.81 2.29
N HIS A 719 -27.14 -20.26 3.54
CA HIS A 719 -26.85 -21.65 3.91
C HIS A 719 -27.83 -22.18 4.96
N GLY A 720 -27.99 -23.50 5.04
CA GLY A 720 -28.98 -24.14 5.92
C GLY A 720 -29.30 -25.57 5.48
N ALA A 721 -30.42 -26.13 5.98
CA ALA A 721 -30.81 -27.50 5.61
C ALA A 721 -31.00 -27.64 4.08
N PRO A 722 -30.59 -28.77 3.47
CA PRO A 722 -30.67 -28.95 2.02
C PRO A 722 -32.05 -28.68 1.42
N GLU A 723 -33.11 -29.10 2.09
CA GLU A 723 -34.48 -28.83 1.68
C GLU A 723 -34.85 -27.33 1.67
N ASP A 724 -34.33 -26.54 2.62
CA ASP A 724 -34.59 -25.10 2.73
C ASP A 724 -33.78 -24.30 1.70
N VAL A 725 -32.52 -24.68 1.52
CA VAL A 725 -31.64 -24.08 0.50
C VAL A 725 -32.15 -24.43 -0.89
N ALA A 726 -32.57 -25.67 -1.12
CA ALA A 726 -33.20 -26.07 -2.38
C ALA A 726 -34.51 -25.29 -2.61
N ALA A 727 -35.30 -25.01 -1.57
CA ALA A 727 -36.50 -24.19 -1.70
C ALA A 727 -36.19 -22.73 -2.08
N VAL A 728 -35.13 -22.13 -1.53
CA VAL A 728 -34.69 -20.76 -1.88
C VAL A 728 -34.04 -20.71 -3.25
N ALA A 729 -33.16 -21.66 -3.58
CA ALA A 729 -32.55 -21.77 -4.89
C ALA A 729 -33.59 -22.04 -6.00
N LYS A 730 -34.67 -22.76 -5.67
CA LYS A 730 -35.83 -22.94 -6.55
C LYS A 730 -36.65 -21.66 -6.75
N ALA A 731 -36.67 -20.76 -5.75
CA ALA A 731 -37.36 -19.47 -5.83
C ALA A 731 -36.52 -18.39 -6.55
N ALA A 732 -35.19 -18.45 -6.43
CA ALA A 732 -34.25 -17.60 -7.16
C ALA A 732 -32.93 -18.37 -7.42
N PRO A 733 -32.59 -18.68 -8.69
CA PRO A 733 -31.42 -19.48 -9.02
C PRO A 733 -30.10 -18.81 -8.58
N PRO A 734 -29.24 -19.48 -7.78
CA PRO A 734 -27.95 -18.95 -7.37
C PRO A 734 -26.86 -19.12 -8.43
N HIS A 735 -25.79 -18.33 -8.29
CA HIS A 735 -24.60 -18.46 -9.15
C HIS A 735 -23.83 -19.74 -8.86
N LYS A 736 -23.82 -20.17 -7.59
CA LYS A 736 -23.35 -21.49 -7.19
C LYS A 736 -24.27 -22.05 -6.12
N GLN A 737 -24.62 -23.32 -6.26
CA GLN A 737 -25.40 -24.06 -5.29
C GLN A 737 -24.64 -25.33 -4.90
N GLY A 738 -24.51 -25.56 -3.60
CA GLY A 738 -24.15 -26.87 -3.06
C GLY A 738 -25.34 -27.51 -2.35
N ALA A 739 -25.10 -28.65 -1.70
CA ALA A 739 -26.18 -29.37 -1.02
C ALA A 739 -26.86 -28.54 0.09
N ASP A 740 -26.13 -27.67 0.77
CA ASP A 740 -26.56 -26.91 1.96
C ASP A 740 -26.27 -25.40 1.85
N PHE A 741 -25.96 -24.90 0.65
CA PHE A 741 -25.78 -23.47 0.41
C PHE A 741 -26.15 -23.01 -1.00
N ALA A 742 -26.46 -21.72 -1.11
CA ALA A 742 -26.71 -20.98 -2.33
C ALA A 742 -25.97 -19.64 -2.26
N PHE A 743 -25.13 -19.36 -3.25
CA PHE A 743 -24.32 -18.15 -3.32
C PHE A 743 -24.68 -17.30 -4.53
N TYR A 744 -24.71 -15.99 -4.32
CA TYR A 744 -25.03 -15.00 -5.33
C TYR A 744 -23.94 -13.92 -5.37
N PHE A 745 -23.39 -13.64 -6.56
CA PHE A 745 -22.39 -12.57 -6.74
C PHE A 745 -22.97 -11.16 -6.54
N ALA A 746 -24.28 -11.01 -6.72
CA ALA A 746 -25.08 -9.87 -6.33
C ALA A 746 -26.43 -10.41 -5.81
N PRO A 747 -27.15 -9.71 -4.92
CA PRO A 747 -28.40 -10.24 -4.40
C PRO A 747 -29.39 -10.41 -5.57
N PRO A 748 -30.15 -11.52 -5.63
CA PRO A 748 -31.25 -11.69 -6.55
C PRO A 748 -32.04 -10.42 -6.56
N PRO A 749 -32.32 -9.85 -7.74
CA PRO A 749 -32.73 -8.47 -7.66
C PRO A 749 -34.18 -8.32 -7.17
N ALA A 750 -34.94 -9.43 -7.04
CA ALA A 750 -36.22 -9.48 -6.30
C ALA A 750 -36.05 -9.29 -4.78
N TRP A 751 -34.80 -9.33 -4.32
CA TRP A 751 -34.36 -9.09 -2.95
C TRP A 751 -33.57 -7.78 -2.82
N LEU A 752 -33.02 -7.24 -3.92
CA LEU A 752 -32.59 -5.83 -3.99
C LEU A 752 -33.81 -4.92 -3.97
N ASP A 753 -34.81 -5.30 -4.76
CA ASP A 753 -36.07 -4.63 -4.97
C ASP A 753 -37.19 -5.69 -5.01
N PRO A 754 -38.17 -5.67 -4.10
CA PRO A 754 -39.28 -6.63 -4.09
C PRO A 754 -40.09 -6.72 -5.39
N TYR A 755 -39.85 -5.84 -6.38
CA TYR A 755 -40.53 -5.80 -7.68
C TYR A 755 -39.83 -6.52 -8.86
N TRP A 756 -38.66 -7.18 -8.69
CA TRP A 756 -37.89 -7.69 -9.84
C TRP A 756 -38.30 -9.04 -10.44
N ASN A 757 -39.10 -9.88 -9.76
CA ASN A 757 -39.46 -11.23 -10.24
C ASN A 757 -40.24 -11.28 -11.57
N ASP A 758 -40.52 -10.13 -12.18
CA ASP A 758 -41.27 -10.00 -13.43
C ASP A 758 -40.38 -10.05 -14.70
N LEU A 759 -39.15 -10.57 -14.63
CA LEU A 759 -38.13 -10.47 -15.69
C LEU A 759 -37.54 -11.84 -16.15
N PRO A 760 -37.37 -12.14 -17.47
CA PRO A 760 -37.14 -13.52 -17.95
C PRO A 760 -35.71 -14.07 -17.83
N GLU A 761 -35.60 -15.40 -17.73
CA GLU A 761 -34.62 -16.21 -16.99
C GLU A 761 -33.31 -16.64 -17.72
N LYS A 762 -32.90 -16.03 -18.85
CA LYS A 762 -31.71 -16.51 -19.61
C LYS A 762 -30.72 -15.41 -19.98
N THR A 763 -29.77 -15.10 -19.10
CA THR A 763 -28.48 -14.47 -19.47
C THR A 763 -27.47 -14.52 -18.30
N PHE A 764 -26.60 -15.55 -18.27
CA PHE A 764 -25.38 -15.56 -17.45
C PHE A 764 -24.18 -15.77 -18.37
N GLY A 765 -23.60 -14.66 -18.79
CA GLY A 765 -22.47 -14.52 -19.70
C GLY A 765 -22.36 -13.06 -20.11
N ASN A 766 -21.55 -12.29 -19.36
CA ASN A 766 -21.28 -10.86 -19.56
C ASN A 766 -22.53 -9.94 -19.58
N PRO A 767 -23.11 -9.57 -18.42
CA PRO A 767 -23.96 -8.39 -18.37
C PRO A 767 -22.97 -7.22 -18.34
N VAL A 768 -22.82 -6.37 -19.35
CA VAL A 768 -23.77 -5.29 -19.59
C VAL A 768 -23.53 -4.68 -20.99
N TRP A 769 -23.43 -5.46 -22.06
CA TRP A 769 -23.17 -4.88 -23.41
C TRP A 769 -24.29 -5.07 -24.43
N ARG A 770 -25.38 -5.76 -24.08
CA ARG A 770 -26.57 -5.82 -24.93
C ARG A 770 -27.86 -5.75 -24.10
N SER A 771 -28.60 -4.66 -24.31
CA SER A 771 -30.05 -4.54 -24.09
C SER A 771 -30.55 -5.08 -22.72
N LEU A 772 -30.49 -4.24 -21.69
CA LEU A 772 -31.50 -4.30 -20.64
C LEU A 772 -32.74 -3.55 -21.15
N ALA A 773 -33.47 -4.16 -22.08
CA ALA A 773 -34.82 -3.76 -22.46
C ALA A 773 -35.84 -4.07 -21.33
N GLN A 774 -35.41 -4.01 -20.08
CA GLN A 774 -36.23 -4.25 -18.91
C GLN A 774 -36.61 -2.91 -18.34
N LYS A 775 -37.88 -2.54 -18.53
CA LYS A 775 -38.44 -1.37 -17.90
C LYS A 775 -38.35 -1.57 -16.38
N PRO A 776 -37.79 -0.62 -15.63
CA PRO A 776 -37.81 -0.65 -14.17
C PRO A 776 -39.27 -0.60 -13.67
N PRO A 777 -39.51 -0.92 -12.39
CA PRO A 777 -40.81 -0.70 -11.77
C PRO A 777 -41.27 0.75 -11.97
N ALA A 778 -42.58 0.98 -12.00
CA ALA A 778 -43.14 2.32 -12.21
C ALA A 778 -42.72 3.33 -11.12
N LEU A 779 -42.39 2.83 -9.93
CA LEU A 779 -41.95 3.58 -8.77
C LEU A 779 -40.59 3.05 -8.29
N MET A 780 -39.87 3.87 -7.55
CA MET A 780 -38.64 3.50 -6.84
C MET A 780 -38.93 2.51 -5.69
N PRO A 781 -37.91 1.79 -5.16
CA PRO A 781 -38.07 0.85 -4.05
C PRO A 781 -38.73 1.44 -2.78
N ASN A 782 -38.60 2.76 -2.59
CA ASN A 782 -39.21 3.50 -1.47
C ASN A 782 -40.65 4.00 -1.76
N GLY A 783 -41.24 3.60 -2.90
CA GLY A 783 -42.59 3.98 -3.32
C GLY A 783 -42.72 5.37 -3.96
N LYS A 784 -41.64 6.12 -4.16
CA LYS A 784 -41.66 7.43 -4.84
C LYS A 784 -41.59 7.28 -6.36
N GLU A 785 -42.02 8.31 -7.09
CA GLU A 785 -41.77 8.39 -8.54
C GLU A 785 -40.27 8.53 -8.82
N TRP A 786 -39.81 7.97 -9.94
CA TRP A 786 -38.43 8.12 -10.38
C TRP A 786 -38.12 9.60 -10.67
N PRO A 787 -37.00 10.15 -10.16
CA PRO A 787 -36.65 11.55 -10.40
C PRO A 787 -36.40 11.80 -11.88
N LYS A 788 -36.78 12.97 -12.38
CA LYS A 788 -36.53 13.29 -13.79
C LYS A 788 -35.03 13.51 -14.01
N ILE A 789 -34.46 12.77 -14.96
CA ILE A 789 -33.05 12.92 -15.36
C ILE A 789 -32.99 13.57 -16.74
N THR A 790 -32.31 14.71 -16.85
CA THR A 790 -31.93 15.33 -18.12
C THR A 790 -30.58 14.82 -18.57
N VAL A 791 -30.51 14.29 -19.79
CA VAL A 791 -29.26 14.04 -20.52
C VAL A 791 -29.22 14.98 -21.73
N VAL A 792 -28.09 15.68 -21.93
CA VAL A 792 -27.84 16.47 -23.14
C VAL A 792 -26.69 15.84 -23.93
N THR A 793 -26.81 15.72 -25.24
CA THR A 793 -25.71 15.25 -26.12
C THR A 793 -25.39 16.31 -27.16
N PRO A 794 -24.23 16.98 -27.08
CA PRO A 794 -23.73 17.81 -28.17
C PRO A 794 -23.13 16.91 -29.26
N SER A 795 -23.34 17.26 -30.53
CA SER A 795 -22.78 16.53 -31.67
C SER A 795 -22.30 17.48 -32.76
N PHE A 796 -21.20 17.13 -33.45
CA PHE A 796 -20.79 17.78 -34.70
C PHE A 796 -19.83 16.87 -35.46
N LYS A 797 -20.22 16.43 -36.66
CA LYS A 797 -19.48 15.50 -37.53
C LYS A 797 -19.18 14.13 -36.89
N MET A 798 -20.15 13.60 -36.15
CA MET A 798 -20.00 12.36 -35.37
C MET A 798 -20.95 11.26 -35.83
N GLY A 799 -21.34 11.24 -37.11
CA GLY A 799 -22.30 10.28 -37.66
C GLY A 799 -21.90 8.80 -37.49
N HIS A 800 -20.62 8.54 -37.23
CA HIS A 800 -20.07 7.20 -37.02
C HIS A 800 -20.11 6.71 -35.54
N TYR A 801 -20.41 7.60 -34.58
CA TYR A 801 -20.51 7.24 -33.15
C TYR A 801 -21.84 7.62 -32.50
N ILE A 802 -22.53 8.66 -32.98
CA ILE A 802 -23.70 9.24 -32.31
C ILE A 802 -24.86 8.25 -32.12
N GLU A 803 -25.03 7.28 -33.02
CA GLU A 803 -26.06 6.24 -32.87
C GLU A 803 -25.82 5.35 -31.65
N ASP A 804 -24.58 4.92 -31.42
CA ASP A 804 -24.20 4.14 -30.23
C ASP A 804 -24.47 4.92 -28.95
N THR A 805 -24.15 6.22 -28.96
CA THR A 805 -24.36 7.13 -27.84
C THR A 805 -25.84 7.28 -27.53
N ILE A 806 -26.68 7.52 -28.54
CA ILE A 806 -28.14 7.62 -28.39
C ILE A 806 -28.72 6.34 -27.81
N LEU A 807 -28.32 5.19 -28.34
CA LEU A 807 -28.79 3.89 -27.85
C LEU A 807 -28.33 3.62 -26.42
N SER A 808 -27.11 4.02 -26.04
CA SER A 808 -26.60 3.86 -24.67
C SER A 808 -27.44 4.57 -23.61
N VAL A 809 -28.13 5.64 -23.99
CA VAL A 809 -29.04 6.40 -23.12
C VAL A 809 -30.46 5.83 -23.20
N LEU A 810 -31.00 5.68 -24.41
CA LEU A 810 -32.40 5.30 -24.63
C LEU A 810 -32.72 3.86 -24.26
N ASP A 811 -31.77 2.93 -24.46
CA ASP A 811 -32.01 1.50 -24.24
C ASP A 811 -31.91 1.11 -22.76
N GLN A 812 -31.64 2.06 -21.87
CA GLN A 812 -31.79 1.85 -20.43
C GLN A 812 -33.26 1.87 -19.99
N GLY A 813 -34.19 2.41 -20.79
CA GLY A 813 -35.61 2.38 -20.46
C GLY A 813 -36.00 3.18 -19.20
N TYR A 814 -35.22 4.21 -18.85
CA TYR A 814 -35.49 5.05 -17.67
C TYR A 814 -36.82 5.83 -17.82
N PRO A 815 -37.76 5.71 -16.87
CA PRO A 815 -39.17 6.08 -17.07
C PRO A 815 -39.41 7.58 -17.05
N ASN A 816 -38.52 8.35 -16.42
CA ASN A 816 -38.60 9.81 -16.34
C ASN A 816 -37.37 10.46 -16.98
N LEU A 817 -37.00 9.98 -18.17
CA LEU A 817 -35.85 10.48 -18.93
C LEU A 817 -36.26 11.69 -19.77
N GLU A 818 -35.46 12.74 -19.70
CA GLU A 818 -35.51 13.88 -20.60
C GLU A 818 -34.21 13.89 -21.44
N TYR A 819 -34.28 13.49 -22.71
CA TYR A 819 -33.08 13.34 -23.54
C TYR A 819 -33.08 14.35 -24.70
N LEU A 820 -32.09 15.25 -24.70
CA LEU A 820 -31.92 16.29 -25.71
C LEU A 820 -30.64 16.07 -26.51
N VAL A 821 -30.71 16.09 -27.84
CA VAL A 821 -29.53 15.98 -28.71
C VAL A 821 -29.44 17.22 -29.60
N LEU A 822 -28.30 17.91 -29.55
CA LEU A 822 -28.05 19.16 -30.26
C LEU A 822 -26.84 19.00 -31.16
N ASP A 823 -27.10 18.93 -32.46
CA ASP A 823 -26.08 18.85 -33.50
C ASP A 823 -25.76 20.23 -34.07
N GLY A 824 -24.47 20.57 -34.17
CA GLY A 824 -23.95 21.87 -34.61
C GLY A 824 -24.05 22.14 -36.11
N GLY A 825 -24.97 21.49 -36.81
CA GLY A 825 -25.18 21.62 -38.25
C GLY A 825 -24.16 20.80 -39.04
N SER A 826 -24.07 19.50 -38.73
CA SER A 826 -23.20 18.56 -39.44
C SER A 826 -23.51 18.56 -40.95
N PRO A 827 -22.52 18.84 -41.83
CA PRO A 827 -22.76 18.93 -43.27
C PRO A 827 -22.91 17.54 -43.89
N ALA A 828 -23.63 17.44 -45.01
CA ALA A 828 -23.56 16.25 -45.86
C ALA A 828 -22.09 16.01 -46.29
N PRO A 829 -21.55 14.78 -46.22
CA PRO A 829 -22.23 13.48 -46.09
C PRO A 829 -22.30 12.90 -44.66
N ASP A 830 -22.11 13.68 -43.59
CA ASP A 830 -22.19 13.16 -42.22
C ASP A 830 -23.58 12.61 -41.89
N ALA A 831 -23.64 11.42 -41.28
CA ALA A 831 -24.88 10.70 -41.03
C ALA A 831 -25.66 11.22 -39.81
N THR A 832 -25.11 12.16 -39.01
CA THR A 832 -25.74 12.64 -37.77
C THR A 832 -27.19 13.10 -37.99
N PRO A 833 -27.52 13.97 -38.97
CA PRO A 833 -28.90 14.44 -39.14
C PRO A 833 -29.88 13.30 -39.43
N ALA A 834 -29.46 12.30 -40.23
CA ALA A 834 -30.29 11.13 -40.55
C ALA A 834 -30.50 10.22 -39.33
N ILE A 835 -29.46 10.04 -38.49
CA ILE A 835 -29.57 9.29 -37.24
C ILE A 835 -30.48 10.02 -36.24
N LEU A 836 -30.37 11.34 -36.10
CA LEU A 836 -31.27 12.11 -35.23
C LEU A 836 -32.74 11.97 -35.65
N ASP A 837 -33.00 11.97 -36.96
CA ASP A 837 -34.35 11.77 -37.48
C ASP A 837 -34.89 10.38 -37.19
N LYS A 838 -34.04 9.33 -37.33
CA LYS A 838 -34.37 7.94 -36.98
C LYS A 838 -34.83 7.78 -35.52
N TYR A 839 -34.28 8.55 -34.59
CA TYR A 839 -34.61 8.45 -33.15
C TYR A 839 -35.52 9.59 -32.65
N ARG A 840 -36.01 10.47 -33.53
CA ARG A 840 -36.74 11.70 -33.17
C ARG A 840 -37.89 11.47 -32.20
N ASP A 841 -38.67 10.41 -32.40
CA ASP A 841 -39.83 10.07 -31.55
C ASP A 841 -39.46 9.56 -30.15
N ARG A 842 -38.20 9.16 -29.93
CA ARG A 842 -37.69 8.71 -28.63
C ARG A 842 -36.90 9.79 -27.89
N LEU A 843 -36.61 10.92 -28.54
CA LEU A 843 -35.87 12.05 -27.96
C LEU A 843 -36.86 13.11 -27.50
N THR A 844 -36.62 13.72 -26.33
CA THR A 844 -37.43 14.85 -25.87
C THR A 844 -37.24 16.05 -26.80
N TYR A 845 -36.02 16.24 -27.30
CA TYR A 845 -35.68 17.28 -28.25
C TYR A 845 -34.48 16.88 -29.11
N ALA A 846 -34.56 17.14 -30.42
CA ALA A 846 -33.46 16.94 -31.33
C ALA A 846 -33.42 18.04 -32.39
N VAL A 847 -32.27 18.69 -32.54
CA VAL A 847 -32.05 19.73 -33.56
C VAL A 847 -30.68 19.57 -34.19
N SER A 848 -30.59 19.82 -35.50
CA SER A 848 -29.34 20.00 -36.22
C SER A 848 -29.36 21.42 -36.80
N GLU A 849 -28.60 22.32 -36.19
CA GLU A 849 -28.50 23.72 -36.58
C GLU A 849 -27.10 24.24 -36.29
N LYS A 850 -26.65 25.25 -37.03
CA LYS A 850 -25.33 25.83 -36.79
C LYS A 850 -25.25 26.40 -35.37
N ASP A 851 -24.21 25.99 -34.64
CA ASP A 851 -23.90 26.50 -33.30
C ASP A 851 -22.56 27.27 -33.29
N LYS A 852 -22.19 27.77 -32.11
CA LYS A 852 -20.89 28.41 -31.87
C LYS A 852 -19.89 27.46 -31.21
N GLY A 853 -20.11 26.15 -31.32
CA GLY A 853 -19.36 25.10 -30.66
C GLY A 853 -20.12 24.40 -29.55
N GLN A 854 -19.46 23.41 -28.95
CA GLN A 854 -20.05 22.45 -28.01
C GLN A 854 -20.72 23.10 -26.79
N SER A 855 -20.12 24.15 -26.22
CA SER A 855 -20.70 24.88 -25.08
C SER A 855 -22.03 25.57 -25.45
N ASP A 856 -22.20 26.04 -26.70
CA ASP A 856 -23.45 26.63 -27.17
C ASP A 856 -24.55 25.57 -27.27
N ALA A 857 -24.22 24.38 -27.81
CA ALA A 857 -25.11 23.23 -27.83
C ALA A 857 -25.53 22.80 -26.41
N LEU A 858 -24.58 22.67 -25.47
CA LEU A 858 -24.88 22.34 -24.08
C LEU A 858 -25.79 23.38 -23.42
N ASN A 859 -25.50 24.67 -23.58
CA ASN A 859 -26.32 25.75 -23.01
C ASN A 859 -27.74 25.75 -23.58
N LYS A 860 -27.91 25.60 -24.91
CA LYS A 860 -29.23 25.48 -25.55
C LYS A 860 -30.00 24.27 -25.03
N GLY A 861 -29.31 23.14 -24.82
CA GLY A 861 -29.89 21.93 -24.26
C GLY A 861 -30.36 22.13 -22.82
N PHE A 862 -29.48 22.57 -21.93
CA PHE A 862 -29.84 22.77 -20.52
C PHE A 862 -30.85 23.90 -20.30
N ALA A 863 -30.87 24.93 -21.14
CA ALA A 863 -31.92 25.97 -21.09
C ALA A 863 -33.33 25.43 -21.39
N ARG A 864 -33.43 24.31 -22.09
CA ARG A 864 -34.71 23.61 -22.38
C ARG A 864 -35.03 22.51 -21.37
N SER A 865 -34.09 22.18 -20.50
CA SER A 865 -34.22 21.04 -19.59
C SER A 865 -35.11 21.33 -18.37
N THR A 866 -35.82 20.31 -17.90
CA THR A 866 -36.66 20.34 -16.69
C THR A 866 -36.28 19.30 -15.64
N GLY A 867 -35.32 18.40 -15.93
CA GLY A 867 -34.90 17.35 -15.00
C GLY A 867 -34.29 17.88 -13.70
N GLU A 868 -34.56 17.19 -12.60
CA GLU A 868 -33.97 17.47 -11.29
C GLU A 868 -32.49 17.06 -11.24
N ILE A 869 -32.18 15.93 -11.89
CA ILE A 869 -30.83 15.41 -12.07
C ILE A 869 -30.40 15.71 -13.51
N MET A 870 -29.16 16.11 -13.71
CA MET A 870 -28.63 16.60 -14.98
C MET A 870 -27.28 15.94 -15.27
N THR A 871 -27.04 15.62 -16.55
CA THR A 871 -25.73 15.25 -17.09
C THR A 871 -25.64 15.62 -18.57
N TRP A 872 -24.45 15.55 -19.15
CA TRP A 872 -24.29 15.46 -20.60
C TRP A 872 -23.43 14.25 -20.97
N ILE A 873 -23.54 13.77 -22.21
CA ILE A 873 -22.66 12.73 -22.75
C ILE A 873 -22.21 13.17 -24.13
N ASN A 874 -20.92 13.08 -24.43
CA ASN A 874 -20.42 13.48 -25.75
C ASN A 874 -20.82 12.45 -26.80
N SER A 875 -21.00 12.90 -28.04
CA SER A 875 -21.48 12.07 -29.17
C SER A 875 -20.60 10.85 -29.51
N ASP A 876 -19.36 10.80 -29.02
CA ASP A 876 -18.37 9.73 -29.17
C ASP A 876 -18.27 8.77 -27.96
N ASP A 877 -18.90 9.12 -26.83
CA ASP A 877 -18.90 8.37 -25.57
C ASP A 877 -20.23 7.64 -25.32
N ARG A 878 -20.28 6.73 -24.34
CA ARG A 878 -21.52 6.00 -24.00
C ARG A 878 -21.79 6.04 -22.50
N LEU A 879 -23.06 6.04 -22.11
CA LEU A 879 -23.41 5.65 -20.74
C LEU A 879 -23.28 4.13 -20.59
N ALA A 880 -22.75 3.70 -19.45
CA ALA A 880 -22.77 2.28 -19.10
C ALA A 880 -24.21 1.84 -18.82
N PRO A 881 -24.63 0.60 -19.09
CA PRO A 881 -26.06 0.34 -18.95
C PRO A 881 -26.52 0.23 -17.50
N GLY A 882 -27.71 0.79 -17.25
CA GLY A 882 -28.29 1.00 -15.93
C GLY A 882 -27.72 2.19 -15.17
N SER A 883 -26.88 3.03 -15.78
CA SER A 883 -26.34 4.24 -15.16
C SER A 883 -27.41 5.21 -14.68
N LEU A 884 -28.49 5.39 -15.46
CA LEU A 884 -29.58 6.30 -15.09
C LEU A 884 -30.28 5.85 -13.80
N PHE A 885 -30.51 4.54 -13.64
CA PHE A 885 -31.08 3.98 -12.41
C PHE A 885 -30.15 4.13 -11.21
N ARG A 886 -28.88 3.78 -11.39
CA ARG A 886 -27.88 3.86 -10.33
C ARG A 886 -27.73 5.30 -9.84
N MET A 887 -27.71 6.26 -10.75
CA MET A 887 -27.66 7.67 -10.38
C MET A 887 -28.93 8.14 -9.68
N ALA A 888 -30.12 7.76 -10.16
CA ALA A 888 -31.37 8.07 -9.47
C ALA A 888 -31.40 7.51 -8.04
N MET A 889 -31.00 6.25 -7.85
CA MET A 889 -30.93 5.63 -6.54
C MET A 889 -29.87 6.29 -5.65
N ALA A 890 -28.71 6.65 -6.19
CA ALA A 890 -27.67 7.32 -5.44
C ALA A 890 -28.12 8.71 -4.96
N PHE A 891 -28.80 9.49 -5.80
CA PHE A 891 -29.34 10.79 -5.39
C PHE A 891 -30.47 10.70 -4.38
N GLU A 892 -31.23 9.60 -4.38
CA GLU A 892 -32.24 9.33 -3.36
C GLU A 892 -31.59 8.87 -2.04
N LEU A 893 -30.53 8.05 -2.10
CA LEU A 893 -29.79 7.59 -0.92
C LEU A 893 -29.01 8.74 -0.24
N TYR A 894 -28.53 9.70 -1.03
CA TYR A 894 -27.79 10.87 -0.58
C TYR A 894 -28.54 12.16 -0.96
N PRO A 895 -29.68 12.50 -0.32
CA PRO A 895 -30.52 13.64 -0.71
C PRO A 895 -29.79 14.99 -0.56
N GLU A 896 -28.79 15.07 0.31
CA GLU A 896 -27.91 16.22 0.47
C GLU A 896 -26.86 16.36 -0.64
N ALA A 897 -26.60 15.34 -1.45
CA ALA A 897 -25.61 15.40 -2.53
C ALA A 897 -26.11 16.27 -3.69
N ASP A 898 -25.26 17.18 -4.13
CA ASP A 898 -25.44 18.05 -5.31
C ASP A 898 -24.78 17.46 -6.55
N VAL A 899 -23.67 16.74 -6.37
CA VAL A 899 -22.86 16.14 -7.44
C VAL A 899 -22.55 14.70 -7.05
N ILE A 900 -22.78 13.75 -7.95
CA ILE A 900 -22.41 12.35 -7.78
C ILE A 900 -21.56 11.92 -8.96
N SER A 901 -20.42 11.28 -8.69
CA SER A 901 -19.63 10.63 -9.73
C SER A 901 -19.48 9.13 -9.50
N GLY A 902 -19.37 8.39 -10.60
CA GLY A 902 -19.05 6.96 -10.60
C GLY A 902 -17.64 6.66 -11.10
N VAL A 903 -17.52 5.58 -11.86
CA VAL A 903 -16.32 5.13 -12.57
C VAL A 903 -16.56 5.25 -14.09
N VAL A 904 -15.55 5.67 -14.83
CA VAL A 904 -15.54 5.65 -16.30
C VAL A 904 -14.60 4.56 -16.81
N ALA A 905 -15.09 3.73 -17.73
CA ALA A 905 -14.28 2.75 -18.44
C ALA A 905 -13.72 3.36 -19.73
N HIS A 906 -12.45 3.15 -20.03
CA HIS A 906 -11.84 3.61 -21.27
C HIS A 906 -11.78 2.48 -22.28
N VAL A 907 -12.18 2.73 -23.52
CA VAL A 907 -12.14 1.76 -24.62
C VAL A 907 -11.41 2.34 -25.83
N ARG A 908 -10.81 1.49 -26.68
CA ARG A 908 -10.16 1.92 -27.93
C ARG A 908 -10.90 1.33 -29.14
N GLY A 909 -10.99 2.07 -30.23
CA GLY A 909 -11.53 1.56 -31.50
C GLY A 909 -13.02 1.21 -31.46
N ASP A 910 -13.36 -0.05 -31.73
CA ASP A 910 -14.74 -0.55 -31.85
C ASP A 910 -15.49 -0.66 -30.50
N GLY A 911 -14.80 -0.39 -29.39
CA GLY A 911 -15.42 -0.23 -28.07
C GLY A 911 -15.73 -1.53 -27.35
N LYS A 912 -15.11 -2.65 -27.75
CA LYS A 912 -15.28 -3.98 -27.12
C LYS A 912 -14.36 -4.22 -25.92
N ASP A 913 -13.13 -3.72 -25.96
CA ASP A 913 -12.13 -3.98 -24.93
C ASP A 913 -11.90 -2.75 -24.04
N ILE A 914 -11.98 -2.95 -22.73
CA ILE A 914 -11.63 -1.94 -21.72
C ILE A 914 -10.11 -1.90 -21.58
N VAL A 915 -9.54 -0.73 -21.84
CA VAL A 915 -8.08 -0.48 -21.82
C VAL A 915 -7.63 0.06 -20.46
N SER A 916 -8.50 0.78 -19.76
CA SER A 916 -8.26 1.29 -18.39
C SER A 916 -9.58 1.75 -17.78
N THR A 917 -9.56 2.09 -16.49
CA THR A 917 -10.67 2.76 -15.81
C THR A 917 -10.18 3.98 -15.07
N HIS A 918 -10.96 5.05 -15.04
CA HIS A 918 -10.71 6.20 -14.19
C HIS A 918 -11.75 6.28 -13.07
N ARG A 919 -11.29 6.76 -11.91
CA ARG A 919 -12.10 6.99 -10.71
C ARG A 919 -11.56 8.21 -9.96
N ALA A 920 -12.44 9.13 -9.57
CA ALA A 920 -12.05 10.26 -8.73
C ALA A 920 -11.42 9.81 -7.41
N LEU A 921 -10.33 10.45 -6.97
CA LEU A 921 -9.66 10.20 -5.67
C LEU A 921 -10.27 11.00 -4.52
N LEU A 922 -11.60 10.93 -4.43
CA LEU A 922 -12.41 11.50 -3.36
C LEU A 922 -13.07 10.37 -2.53
N PRO A 923 -13.39 10.60 -1.23
CA PRO A 923 -14.04 9.61 -0.37
C PRO A 923 -15.28 8.94 -1.00
N MET A 924 -15.32 7.62 -0.94
CA MET A 924 -16.45 6.81 -1.43
C MET A 924 -17.58 6.75 -0.42
N GLY A 925 -18.83 6.83 -0.89
CA GLY A 925 -20.03 6.65 -0.06
C GLY A 925 -20.18 7.69 1.07
N ARG A 926 -19.44 8.80 1.00
CA ARG A 926 -19.47 9.86 2.01
C ARG A 926 -19.74 11.20 1.35
N VAL A 927 -20.73 11.92 1.89
CA VAL A 927 -21.01 13.29 1.49
C VAL A 927 -19.91 14.21 2.03
N ILE A 928 -19.24 14.89 1.11
CA ILE A 928 -18.25 15.94 1.40
C ILE A 928 -18.66 17.24 0.72
N THR A 929 -18.02 18.35 1.08
CA THR A 929 -18.08 19.55 0.23
C THR A 929 -17.05 19.40 -0.87
N LEU A 930 -17.41 19.66 -2.13
CA LEU A 930 -16.52 19.58 -3.28
C LEU A 930 -15.34 20.54 -3.03
N PRO A 931 -14.09 20.03 -2.94
CA PRO A 931 -13.00 20.83 -2.39
C PRO A 931 -12.44 21.80 -3.44
N LEU A 932 -12.84 23.08 -3.34
CA LEU A 932 -12.45 24.17 -4.25
C LEU A 932 -10.94 24.36 -4.33
N ASP A 933 -10.25 24.30 -3.19
CA ASP A 933 -8.78 24.42 -3.10
C ASP A 933 -8.06 23.33 -3.88
N ARG A 934 -8.49 22.07 -3.69
CA ARG A 934 -7.95 20.92 -4.42
C ARG A 934 -8.26 20.99 -5.91
N LEU A 935 -9.45 21.48 -6.28
CA LEU A 935 -9.86 21.58 -7.67
C LEU A 935 -9.16 22.74 -8.43
N LEU A 936 -8.81 23.82 -7.72
CA LEU A 936 -8.01 24.93 -8.25
C LEU A 936 -6.51 24.61 -8.33
N ALA A 937 -6.02 23.57 -7.64
CA ALA A 937 -4.66 23.07 -7.77
C ALA A 937 -4.49 22.29 -9.09
N LEU A 938 -4.14 23.02 -10.15
CA LEU A 938 -4.20 22.52 -11.50
C LEU A 938 -3.24 21.35 -11.76
N GLU A 939 -1.97 21.50 -11.36
CA GLU A 939 -0.92 20.50 -11.58
C GLU A 939 -1.07 19.32 -10.60
N ASP A 940 -1.17 19.61 -9.29
CA ASP A 940 -1.11 18.60 -8.23
C ASP A 940 -2.40 17.78 -8.06
N CYS A 941 -3.53 18.22 -8.60
CA CYS A 941 -4.80 17.56 -8.40
C CYS A 941 -5.62 17.36 -9.67
N TRP A 942 -5.88 18.41 -10.45
CA TRP A 942 -6.69 18.24 -11.66
C TRP A 942 -5.97 17.40 -12.72
N GLN A 943 -4.73 17.79 -13.07
CA GLN A 943 -3.92 17.06 -14.06
C GLN A 943 -3.40 15.71 -13.54
N ALA A 944 -3.28 15.55 -12.22
CA ALA A 944 -2.99 14.26 -11.59
C ALA A 944 -4.19 13.28 -11.60
N GLY A 945 -5.34 13.66 -12.15
CA GLY A 945 -6.51 12.78 -12.29
C GLY A 945 -7.28 12.54 -10.98
N HIS A 946 -7.12 13.41 -9.97
CA HIS A 946 -7.75 13.23 -8.66
C HIS A 946 -9.26 13.48 -8.65
N PHE A 947 -9.79 14.13 -9.68
CA PHE A 947 -11.21 14.44 -9.84
C PHE A 947 -11.82 13.64 -10.96
N PHE A 948 -13.14 13.68 -11.01
CA PHE A 948 -13.94 12.96 -11.98
C PHE A 948 -13.81 13.53 -13.40
N TYR A 949 -13.94 12.67 -14.40
CA TYR A 949 -14.10 13.11 -15.79
C TYR A 949 -15.56 13.41 -16.11
N GLN A 950 -15.79 14.23 -17.13
CA GLN A 950 -17.12 14.66 -17.50
C GLN A 950 -18.17 13.53 -17.59
N PRO A 951 -17.95 12.41 -18.31
CA PRO A 951 -19.04 11.49 -18.60
C PRO A 951 -19.47 10.66 -17.37
N GLU A 952 -18.68 10.60 -16.30
CA GLU A 952 -19.02 9.85 -15.07
C GLU A 952 -19.79 10.68 -14.03
N VAL A 953 -20.24 11.90 -14.35
CA VAL A 953 -20.75 12.87 -13.39
C VAL A 953 -22.19 13.26 -13.68
N PHE A 954 -23.00 13.26 -12.61
CA PHE A 954 -24.36 13.78 -12.61
C PHE A 954 -24.48 14.82 -11.49
N TRP A 955 -25.34 15.81 -11.66
CA TRP A 955 -25.56 16.84 -10.65
C TRP A 955 -27.04 17.23 -10.55
N ARG A 956 -27.41 17.87 -9.44
CA ARG A 956 -28.75 18.42 -9.23
C ARG A 956 -28.91 19.77 -9.91
N ARG A 957 -30.10 20.06 -10.41
CA ARG A 957 -30.48 21.38 -10.95
C ARG A 957 -30.16 22.52 -10.00
N ARG A 958 -30.37 22.34 -8.69
CA ARG A 958 -30.09 23.40 -7.70
C ARG A 958 -28.64 23.88 -7.71
N ILE A 959 -27.66 22.99 -7.94
CA ILE A 959 -26.25 23.40 -8.00
C ILE A 959 -25.89 24.01 -9.35
N TRP A 960 -26.53 23.56 -10.43
CA TRP A 960 -26.44 24.20 -11.74
C TRP A 960 -26.93 25.66 -11.69
N GLU A 961 -28.08 25.89 -11.05
CA GLU A 961 -28.66 27.22 -10.86
C GLU A 961 -27.78 28.11 -9.97
N ALA A 962 -27.29 27.56 -8.85
CA ALA A 962 -26.38 28.27 -7.96
C ALA A 962 -25.06 28.66 -8.63
N ALA A 963 -24.61 27.89 -9.63
CA ALA A 963 -23.40 28.13 -10.39
C ALA A 963 -23.59 29.06 -11.61
N GLY A 964 -24.81 29.55 -11.85
CA GLY A 964 -25.12 30.54 -12.89
C GLY A 964 -25.78 29.98 -14.16
N SER A 965 -26.25 28.73 -14.13
CA SER A 965 -27.05 28.09 -15.19
C SER A 965 -26.43 28.11 -16.60
N ARG A 966 -25.11 28.03 -16.69
CA ARG A 966 -24.40 28.04 -17.98
C ARG A 966 -23.04 27.38 -17.91
N VAL A 967 -22.61 26.85 -19.04
CA VAL A 967 -21.21 26.57 -19.36
C VAL A 967 -20.64 27.74 -20.15
N ALA A 968 -19.37 28.09 -19.95
CA ALA A 968 -18.72 29.23 -20.61
C ALA A 968 -18.63 29.00 -22.13
N SER A 969 -19.24 29.88 -22.92
CA SER A 969 -19.37 29.73 -24.38
C SER A 969 -18.14 30.19 -25.16
N GLU A 970 -17.25 30.93 -24.50
CA GLU A 970 -15.96 31.39 -25.00
C GLU A 970 -14.83 30.35 -24.86
N MET A 971 -15.08 29.25 -24.14
CA MET A 971 -14.10 28.20 -23.87
C MET A 971 -14.27 27.04 -24.86
N TYR A 972 -13.16 26.59 -25.46
CA TYR A 972 -13.19 25.52 -26.46
C TYR A 972 -12.85 24.14 -25.88
N TYR A 973 -12.04 24.09 -24.82
CA TYR A 973 -11.55 22.85 -24.19
C TYR A 973 -11.93 22.70 -22.72
N SER A 974 -11.88 23.77 -21.93
CA SER A 974 -11.88 23.68 -20.46
C SER A 974 -13.20 24.09 -19.78
N PHE A 975 -14.31 24.01 -20.53
CA PHE A 975 -15.63 24.44 -20.03
C PHE A 975 -16.18 23.53 -18.93
N ASP A 976 -15.82 22.23 -18.93
CA ASP A 976 -16.17 21.26 -17.91
C ASP A 976 -15.44 21.54 -16.59
N TYR A 977 -14.12 21.73 -16.66
CA TYR A 977 -13.29 22.16 -15.54
C TYR A 977 -13.84 23.43 -14.88
N ALA A 978 -14.15 24.44 -15.69
CA ALA A 978 -14.72 25.69 -15.20
C ALA A 978 -16.06 25.50 -14.48
N LEU A 979 -16.91 24.60 -14.98
CA LEU A 979 -18.18 24.28 -14.34
C LEU A 979 -17.99 23.63 -12.96
N TRP A 980 -17.08 22.65 -12.85
CA TRP A 980 -16.80 21.97 -11.58
C TRP A 980 -16.26 22.94 -10.53
N VAL A 981 -15.37 23.86 -10.93
CA VAL A 981 -14.87 24.92 -10.05
C VAL A 981 -16.02 25.82 -9.59
N ARG A 982 -16.95 26.19 -10.48
CA ARG A 982 -18.12 27.00 -10.11
C ARG A 982 -19.07 26.25 -9.16
N PHE A 983 -19.23 24.93 -9.32
CA PHE A 983 -19.96 24.09 -8.35
C PHE A 983 -19.27 24.11 -6.99
N ALA A 984 -17.95 23.98 -6.94
CA ALA A 984 -17.18 24.06 -5.70
C ALA A 984 -17.28 25.45 -5.04
N MET A 985 -17.23 26.53 -5.82
CA MET A 985 -17.44 27.90 -5.33
C MET A 985 -18.85 28.12 -4.76
N ALA A 986 -19.86 27.45 -5.33
CA ALA A 986 -21.23 27.46 -4.83
C ALA A 986 -21.45 26.52 -3.62
N GLY A 987 -20.40 25.80 -3.16
CA GLY A 987 -20.45 24.96 -1.97
C GLY A 987 -21.05 23.57 -2.20
N ALA A 988 -21.00 23.05 -3.42
CA ALA A 988 -21.58 21.76 -3.81
C ALA A 988 -21.23 20.63 -2.83
N LYS A 989 -22.22 19.83 -2.46
CA LYS A 989 -22.05 18.55 -1.77
C LYS A 989 -21.79 17.45 -2.78
N TYR A 990 -20.76 16.66 -2.54
CA TYR A 990 -20.27 15.65 -3.46
C TYR A 990 -20.26 14.25 -2.82
N VAL A 991 -20.60 13.22 -3.61
CA VAL A 991 -20.46 11.80 -3.26
C VAL A 991 -19.85 11.02 -4.43
N ARG A 992 -18.97 10.06 -4.12
CA ARG A 992 -18.48 9.06 -5.08
C ARG A 992 -19.16 7.72 -4.87
N ILE A 993 -19.65 7.10 -5.94
CA ILE A 993 -20.18 5.71 -5.96
C ILE A 993 -19.22 4.78 -6.73
N PRO A 994 -19.20 3.46 -6.45
CA PRO A 994 -18.26 2.53 -7.08
C PRO A 994 -18.69 2.07 -8.48
N ASP A 995 -19.92 2.37 -8.89
CA ASP A 995 -20.49 1.87 -10.14
C ASP A 995 -19.85 2.48 -11.39
N THR A 996 -19.68 1.67 -12.42
CA THR A 996 -19.33 2.17 -13.77
C THR A 996 -20.54 2.88 -14.38
N ILE A 997 -20.36 4.16 -14.70
CA ILE A 997 -21.42 5.06 -15.16
C ILE A 997 -21.25 5.42 -16.63
N ALA A 998 -20.03 5.45 -17.12
CA ALA A 998 -19.76 5.84 -18.50
C ALA A 998 -18.61 5.06 -19.13
N ILE A 999 -18.55 5.18 -20.44
CA ILE A 999 -17.50 4.63 -21.29
C ILE A 999 -16.95 5.76 -22.14
N PHE A 1000 -15.68 6.04 -21.94
CA PHE A 1000 -14.91 7.00 -22.72
C PHE A 1000 -14.21 6.28 -23.87
N ARG A 1001 -14.37 6.76 -25.11
CA ARG A 1001 -13.79 6.11 -26.30
C ARG A 1001 -12.56 6.85 -26.79
N PHE A 1002 -11.37 6.24 -26.77
CA PHE A 1002 -10.15 6.83 -27.35
C PHE A 1002 -10.13 6.72 -28.90
N HIS A 1003 -9.92 7.84 -29.60
CA HIS A 1003 -9.70 7.88 -31.06
C HIS A 1003 -8.91 9.12 -31.54
N ASP A 1004 -8.29 9.03 -32.72
CA ASP A 1004 -7.36 10.05 -33.25
C ASP A 1004 -8.03 11.40 -33.59
N ALA A 1005 -9.34 11.40 -33.83
CA ALA A 1005 -10.13 12.60 -34.12
C ALA A 1005 -10.63 13.34 -32.86
N GLN A 1006 -10.24 12.91 -31.66
CA GLN A 1006 -10.66 13.56 -30.41
C GLN A 1006 -10.03 14.95 -30.26
N LYS A 1007 -10.83 15.89 -29.75
CA LYS A 1007 -10.40 17.30 -29.60
C LYS A 1007 -9.20 17.47 -28.66
N THR A 1008 -9.07 16.61 -27.65
CA THR A 1008 -8.08 16.72 -26.57
C THR A 1008 -6.90 15.76 -26.73
N HIS A 1009 -6.81 15.00 -27.82
CA HIS A 1009 -5.75 14.02 -28.06
C HIS A 1009 -4.74 14.49 -29.14
N GLY A 1010 -3.45 14.28 -28.92
CA GLY A 1010 -2.37 14.63 -29.85
C GLY A 1010 -1.07 15.03 -29.17
N LYS A 1011 0.07 14.92 -29.88
CA LYS A 1011 1.43 15.19 -29.34
C LYS A 1011 1.65 16.62 -28.81
N THR A 1012 0.76 17.57 -29.13
CA THR A 1012 0.94 19.00 -28.86
C THR A 1012 0.05 19.56 -27.73
N MET A 1013 -0.69 18.72 -26.99
CA MET A 1013 -1.51 19.09 -25.81
C MET A 1013 -2.23 20.45 -25.94
N PRO A 1014 -3.07 20.65 -26.98
CA PRO A 1014 -3.54 21.99 -27.38
C PRO A 1014 -4.48 22.68 -26.38
N PHE A 1015 -5.03 21.95 -25.40
CA PHE A 1015 -5.92 22.49 -24.37
C PHE A 1015 -5.18 23.19 -23.23
N LEU A 1016 -3.90 22.89 -23.02
CA LEU A 1016 -3.15 23.33 -21.83
C LEU A 1016 -3.08 24.86 -21.68
N PRO A 1017 -2.83 25.66 -22.74
CA PRO A 1017 -2.82 27.12 -22.62
C PRO A 1017 -4.18 27.72 -22.23
N GLU A 1018 -5.28 27.16 -22.75
CA GLU A 1018 -6.62 27.59 -22.35
C GLU A 1018 -6.89 27.24 -20.89
N LEU A 1019 -6.57 26.01 -20.48
CA LEU A 1019 -6.78 25.50 -19.14
C LEU A 1019 -6.05 26.34 -18.07
N ILE A 1020 -4.78 26.70 -18.31
CA ILE A 1020 -4.00 27.56 -17.41
C ILE A 1020 -4.65 28.96 -17.29
N ARG A 1021 -5.06 29.53 -18.43
CA ARG A 1021 -5.73 30.85 -18.45
C ARG A 1021 -7.06 30.82 -17.69
N VAL A 1022 -7.86 29.77 -17.88
CA VAL A 1022 -9.16 29.59 -17.20
C VAL A 1022 -8.96 29.38 -15.70
N ASN A 1023 -8.02 28.52 -15.30
CA ASN A 1023 -7.68 28.31 -13.89
C ASN A 1023 -7.27 29.61 -13.20
N LYS A 1024 -6.40 30.42 -13.83
CA LYS A 1024 -6.00 31.72 -13.30
C LYS A 1024 -7.19 32.67 -13.11
N ALA A 1025 -8.06 32.78 -14.12
CA ALA A 1025 -9.25 33.63 -14.02
C ALA A 1025 -10.20 33.19 -12.89
N LEU A 1026 -10.37 31.87 -12.70
CA LEU A 1026 -11.21 31.32 -11.63
C LEU A 1026 -10.58 31.49 -10.24
N ILE A 1027 -9.25 31.42 -10.13
CA ILE A 1027 -8.52 31.77 -8.90
C ILE A 1027 -8.78 33.22 -8.52
N ASP A 1028 -8.68 34.14 -9.48
CA ASP A 1028 -8.88 35.56 -9.25
C ASP A 1028 -10.35 35.83 -8.86
N GLU A 1029 -11.33 35.24 -9.55
CA GLU A 1029 -12.75 35.30 -9.19
C GLU A 1029 -13.00 34.78 -7.76
N ALA A 1030 -12.36 33.67 -7.38
CA ALA A 1030 -12.51 33.08 -6.05
C ALA A 1030 -11.90 33.96 -4.94
N LYS A 1031 -10.79 34.66 -5.25
CA LYS A 1031 -10.16 35.64 -4.36
C LYS A 1031 -11.04 36.87 -4.16
N GLU A 1032 -11.58 37.42 -5.24
CA GLU A 1032 -12.48 38.57 -5.20
C GLU A 1032 -13.72 38.28 -4.36
N LYS A 1033 -14.26 37.05 -4.45
CA LYS A 1033 -15.38 36.58 -3.64
C LYS A 1033 -15.01 36.26 -2.18
N GLY A 1034 -13.73 36.32 -1.80
CA GLY A 1034 -13.25 36.02 -0.46
C GLY A 1034 -13.36 34.55 -0.05
N ILE A 1035 -13.69 33.66 -0.99
CA ILE A 1035 -13.87 32.21 -0.78
C ILE A 1035 -12.57 31.43 -1.05
N TYR A 1036 -11.54 32.10 -1.57
CA TYR A 1036 -10.22 31.54 -1.83
C TYR A 1036 -9.13 32.53 -1.41
N LYS A 1037 -8.20 32.10 -0.55
CA LYS A 1037 -7.22 33.02 0.09
C LYS A 1037 -5.77 32.88 -0.41
N GLN A 1038 -5.42 31.79 -1.13
CA GLN A 1038 -4.05 31.30 -1.53
C GLN A 1038 -2.99 31.26 -0.41
N HIS A 1039 -2.03 30.33 -0.34
CA HIS A 1039 -1.67 29.16 -1.15
C HIS A 1039 -1.46 27.99 -0.15
N VAL A 1040 -2.33 26.98 -0.19
CA VAL A 1040 -2.22 25.75 0.62
C VAL A 1040 -2.09 24.61 -0.38
N PRO A 1041 -1.01 23.81 -0.34
CA PRO A 1041 -0.95 22.60 -1.15
C PRO A 1041 -1.98 21.57 -0.65
N PRO A 1042 -2.81 21.00 -1.52
CA PRO A 1042 -3.83 20.04 -1.13
C PRO A 1042 -3.30 18.61 -0.93
N VAL A 1043 -3.42 18.13 0.31
CA VAL A 1043 -3.30 16.72 0.74
C VAL A 1043 -3.89 15.73 -0.28
N ILE A 1044 -3.05 14.84 -0.83
CA ILE A 1044 -3.47 13.73 -1.71
C ILE A 1044 -3.70 12.45 -0.88
N PRO A 1045 -4.90 11.84 -0.89
CA PRO A 1045 -5.08 10.43 -0.53
C PRO A 1045 -4.48 9.55 -1.64
N LYS A 1046 -3.53 8.66 -1.30
CA LYS A 1046 -2.91 7.72 -2.25
C LYS A 1046 -3.96 6.98 -3.10
N ALA A 1047 -3.89 7.14 -4.42
CA ALA A 1047 -4.39 6.14 -5.37
C ALA A 1047 -3.51 4.88 -5.27
N HIS A 1048 -4.12 3.71 -5.44
CA HIS A 1048 -3.38 2.48 -5.72
C HIS A 1048 -2.73 2.60 -7.11
N LYS A 1049 -1.42 2.32 -7.18
CA LYS A 1049 -0.69 2.15 -8.45
C LYS A 1049 -1.40 1.06 -9.26
N GLY A 1050 -2.05 1.47 -10.35
CA GLY A 1050 -2.79 0.62 -11.27
C GLY A 1050 -3.25 1.35 -12.54
N ASP A 1051 -3.50 2.67 -12.49
CA ASP A 1051 -4.21 3.35 -13.60
C ASP A 1051 -3.57 4.65 -14.12
N VAL A 1052 -2.25 4.87 -13.97
CA VAL A 1052 -1.58 6.05 -14.57
C VAL A 1052 -0.83 5.63 -15.83
N ILE A 1053 -1.34 6.06 -16.99
CA ILE A 1053 -0.59 6.03 -18.25
C ILE A 1053 0.46 7.15 -18.19
N ASP A 1054 1.72 6.75 -18.36
CA ASP A 1054 2.91 7.63 -18.35
C ASP A 1054 2.97 8.44 -19.66
N TRP A 1055 2.88 9.78 -19.59
CA TRP A 1055 2.80 10.66 -20.76
C TRP A 1055 4.02 11.58 -20.98
N LEU A 1056 5.08 11.47 -20.18
CA LEU A 1056 6.21 12.42 -20.21
C LEU A 1056 7.51 11.78 -20.66
N ALA A 1057 7.62 11.57 -21.97
CA ALA A 1057 8.89 11.47 -22.67
C ALA A 1057 8.76 12.11 -24.06
N VAL A 1058 8.95 13.43 -24.15
CA VAL A 1058 9.28 14.11 -25.41
C VAL A 1058 10.31 15.19 -25.08
N GLU A 1059 11.51 15.03 -25.65
CA GLU A 1059 12.63 15.94 -25.54
C GLU A 1059 12.34 17.31 -26.18
N GLU A 1060 12.99 18.34 -25.63
CA GLU A 1060 12.99 19.72 -26.11
C GLU A 1060 13.52 19.81 -27.54
N GLU A 1061 12.67 20.18 -28.50
CA GLU A 1061 13.13 20.90 -29.69
C GLU A 1061 12.34 22.21 -29.86
N THR A 1062 13.12 23.23 -30.18
CA THR A 1062 12.84 24.67 -30.10
C THR A 1062 11.57 25.14 -30.78
N ALA A 1063 10.83 26.01 -30.08
CA ALA A 1063 9.67 26.71 -30.57
C ALA A 1063 10.01 27.73 -31.68
N THR A 1064 9.35 27.61 -32.82
CA THR A 1064 9.05 28.74 -33.72
C THR A 1064 7.56 28.75 -34.06
N ALA A 1065 6.93 29.91 -33.88
CA ALA A 1065 5.49 30.14 -34.02
C ALA A 1065 4.96 29.77 -35.43
N PRO A 1066 3.73 29.22 -35.55
CA PRO A 1066 3.14 28.98 -36.85
C PRO A 1066 2.64 30.29 -37.46
N GLN A 1067 3.36 30.79 -38.47
CA GLN A 1067 2.83 31.72 -39.45
C GLN A 1067 1.75 31.01 -40.30
N ALA A 1068 0.65 31.71 -40.54
CA ALA A 1068 -0.38 31.29 -41.48
C ALA A 1068 0.22 31.04 -42.87
N ALA A 1069 0.06 29.83 -43.40
CA ALA A 1069 0.49 29.48 -44.75
C ALA A 1069 -0.72 29.33 -45.71
N PRO A 1070 -0.61 29.78 -46.97
CA PRO A 1070 -1.71 30.00 -47.92
C PRO A 1070 -2.04 28.74 -48.76
N PRO A 1071 -3.05 28.76 -49.65
CA PRO A 1071 -3.59 27.53 -50.23
C PRO A 1071 -2.86 27.03 -51.48
N GLY A 1072 -2.69 25.70 -51.56
CA GLY A 1072 -2.45 24.89 -52.79
C GLY A 1072 -0.99 24.73 -53.24
N PRO A 1073 -0.67 23.80 -54.18
CA PRO A 1073 -1.53 22.94 -54.99
C PRO A 1073 -1.16 21.44 -54.96
N SER A 1074 -1.89 20.66 -55.76
CA SER A 1074 -1.91 19.20 -55.89
C SER A 1074 -0.69 18.53 -56.56
N LEU A 1075 -0.71 17.18 -56.48
CA LEU A 1075 -0.22 16.16 -57.44
C LEU A 1075 1.02 15.34 -57.06
N LEU A 1076 0.76 14.03 -56.92
CA LEU A 1076 1.50 12.87 -57.45
C LEU A 1076 3.04 12.94 -57.48
N ALA A 1077 3.66 12.15 -56.60
CA ALA A 1077 4.74 11.20 -56.89
C ALA A 1077 4.92 10.24 -55.69
#